data_AF-A0A6C0HSE5-F1
#
_entry.id   AF-A0A6C0HSE5-F1
#
_cell.length_a   1.000
_cell.length_b   1.000
_cell.length_c   1.000
_cell.angle_alpha   90.00
_cell.angle_beta   90.00
_cell.angle_gamma   90.00
#
_symmetry.space_group_name_H-M   'P 1'
#
loop_
_entity.id
_entity.type
_entity.pdbx_description
1 polymer ?
#
loop_
_entity_poly.entity_id
_entity_poly.type
_entity_poly.pdbx_seq_one_letter_code
_entity_poly.pdbx_strand_id
1 'polypeptide(L)'
;MVRKKKHQDNPDKYRCFKVPITAILHKDNTIAERNMRTLQDAISRANKITSNSYLLLRLWVLQKYHNDIVIPEITTDTISMAMKSIMKPSSGPKPKGNNQLLLQEFQNLYNFSLEDGKNLSAILDYYATTMLTSITNNIKIHFFDYVNRFINSYFKAIYKDEITNKVFKKQLFKELRVVKNDILNNTLLCDEKYHIWINETRYKIVPKEYDTSYYYDVSCEPYKYLKHMIFMCLELEKLEAKAFQFFPIQTNAIPRHIQVDTKAMVELFVDTEHDEKLLKICKFPEKDGKIMKAVSNNLMYCLEENKEFIWDYLWDVKQTRKNYQFDYTIITDGYATSLRFLHKDFVEEEQQKKDKKKAGKKALQGLSKEEKENRKEEKKQQQKEQMKLLRKQRKENPPKKKETTEDLPEFPYIDELPMEALKGKHIFIDPGKRSLFTMMDDKGKFCSYTNGMRIKETKRLKYHRLLKNYKDKIHITETEETLNKYNSKSCNVDKFKEYITKKMEVNDIILPLYQDIQFRKYKWYAFINKKRSEDNMLNMIEKKYSKDHTIIIGDWSIGKQMRNFISTPNLSLKRKLKERFKVYNIDEFRTSCLSYKTKDLCKNLYLLDKKGEDRKIHSILTYQMENNRKGCINRDKNGCKNIRYVFNYYKKTGKRPERFRREYKLERIASTTETKVEVVKCANA
;
A
#
# COMPACT_ATOMS: atom_id res chain seq x y z
N MET A 1 38.97 -23.95 10.35
CA MET A 1 37.73 -23.38 10.94
C MET A 1 37.36 -22.10 10.21
N VAL A 2 36.55 -22.20 9.15
CA VAL A 2 35.99 -21.02 8.47
C VAL A 2 34.87 -20.49 9.35
N ARG A 3 35.09 -19.35 10.01
CA ARG A 3 34.04 -18.64 10.75
C ARG A 3 32.93 -18.28 9.75
N LYS A 4 31.81 -19.02 9.80
CA LYS A 4 30.56 -18.61 9.15
C LYS A 4 30.25 -17.18 9.61
N LYS A 5 30.37 -16.21 8.71
CA LYS A 5 29.84 -14.85 8.92
C LYS A 5 28.36 -15.02 9.27
N LYS A 6 27.98 -14.60 10.47
CA LYS A 6 26.55 -14.44 10.82
C LYS A 6 25.95 -13.54 9.74
N HIS A 7 24.90 -14.01 9.06
CA HIS A 7 24.03 -13.14 8.28
C HIS A 7 23.53 -12.03 9.20
N GLN A 8 23.98 -10.82 8.94
CA GLN A 8 23.51 -9.62 9.61
C GLN A 8 22.57 -8.97 8.60
N ASP A 9 21.26 -8.99 8.90
CA ASP A 9 20.27 -8.26 8.12
C ASP A 9 20.77 -6.82 7.93
N ASN A 10 21.00 -6.39 6.69
CA ASN A 10 21.42 -5.02 6.42
C ASN A 10 20.35 -4.07 6.99
N PRO A 11 20.72 -3.09 7.83
CA PRO A 11 19.76 -2.25 8.51
C PRO A 11 19.01 -1.37 7.51
N ASP A 12 17.70 -1.18 7.73
CA ASP A 12 16.91 -0.20 6.98
C ASP A 12 17.53 1.19 7.17
N LYS A 13 17.87 1.84 6.04
CA LYS A 13 18.46 3.18 6.02
C LYS A 13 17.68 4.20 6.83
N TYR A 14 16.37 4.26 6.63
CA TYR A 14 15.47 5.15 7.36
C TYR A 14 14.50 4.35 8.22
N ARG A 15 14.24 4.84 9.43
CA ARG A 15 13.21 4.28 10.31
C ARG A 15 12.34 5.39 10.88
N CYS A 16 11.03 5.20 10.81
CA CYS A 16 10.07 6.13 11.38
C CYS A 16 9.57 5.65 12.74
N PHE A 17 9.53 6.55 13.72
CA PHE A 17 8.88 6.30 15.01
C PHE A 17 7.70 7.24 15.21
N LYS A 18 6.52 6.67 15.46
CA LYS A 18 5.28 7.43 15.53
C LYS A 18 4.93 7.80 16.98
N VAL A 19 4.69 9.08 17.22
CA VAL A 19 4.35 9.72 18.51
C VAL A 19 3.14 10.64 18.33
N PRO A 20 2.41 11.02 19.40
CA PRO A 20 1.46 12.12 19.28
C PRO A 20 2.24 13.43 19.08
N ILE A 21 1.66 14.40 18.37
CA ILE A 21 2.30 15.71 18.14
C ILE A 21 2.67 16.40 19.45
N THR A 22 1.87 16.21 20.49
CA THR A 22 2.11 16.75 21.83
C THR A 22 3.41 16.28 22.47
N ALA A 23 4.00 15.17 22.01
CA ALA A 23 5.26 14.64 22.54
C ALA A 23 6.51 15.39 22.04
N ILE A 24 6.36 16.32 21.09
CA ILE A 24 7.46 17.10 20.53
C ILE A 24 7.19 18.61 20.55
N LEU A 25 6.10 19.06 21.17
CA LEU A 25 5.80 20.48 21.28
C LEU A 25 6.86 21.17 22.13
N HIS A 26 7.18 22.41 21.74
CA HIS A 26 8.07 23.26 22.51
C HIS A 26 7.53 23.45 23.94
N LYS A 27 8.42 23.61 24.92
CA LYS A 27 8.05 23.75 26.34
C LYS A 27 7.32 25.06 26.63
N ASP A 28 7.66 26.11 25.88
CA ASP A 28 6.96 27.39 25.91
C ASP A 28 5.60 27.25 25.19
N ASN A 29 4.52 27.43 25.94
CA ASN A 29 3.16 27.33 25.44
C ASN A 29 2.86 28.31 24.30
N THR A 30 3.44 29.52 24.34
CA THR A 30 3.19 30.53 23.30
C THR A 30 3.77 30.10 21.95
N ILE A 31 5.00 29.57 21.97
CA ILE A 31 5.65 28.98 20.79
C ILE A 31 4.90 27.73 20.32
N ALA A 32 4.48 26.86 21.25
CA ALA A 32 3.75 25.64 20.93
C ALA A 32 2.40 25.93 20.25
N GLU A 33 1.63 26.88 20.77
CA GLU A 33 0.35 27.29 20.19
C GLU A 33 0.51 27.93 18.81
N ARG A 34 1.48 28.84 18.66
CA ARG A 34 1.85 29.43 17.36
C ARG A 34 2.18 28.36 16.34
N ASN A 35 3.11 27.47 16.68
CA ASN A 35 3.59 26.43 15.78
C ASN A 35 2.46 25.44 15.44
N MET A 36 1.58 25.12 16.38
CA MET A 36 0.42 24.28 16.08
C MET A 36 -0.57 24.95 15.13
N ARG A 37 -0.87 26.25 15.32
CA ARG A 37 -1.75 27.01 14.41
C ARG A 37 -1.18 27.04 12.99
N THR A 38 0.08 27.42 12.85
CA THR A 38 0.79 27.46 11.55
C THR A 38 0.83 26.08 10.90
N LEU A 39 1.08 25.01 11.67
CA LEU A 39 1.13 23.65 11.14
C LEU A 39 -0.23 23.16 10.63
N GLN A 40 -1.32 23.38 11.39
CA GLN A 40 -2.66 22.96 10.96
C GLN A 40 -3.11 23.70 9.70
N ASP A 41 -2.86 25.00 9.63
CA ASP A 41 -3.12 25.81 8.44
C ASP A 41 -2.36 25.29 7.21
N ALA A 42 -1.05 25.08 7.36
CA ALA A 42 -0.21 24.53 6.29
C ALA A 42 -0.68 23.15 5.80
N ILE A 43 -1.06 22.27 6.72
CA ILE A 43 -1.63 20.96 6.41
C ILE A 43 -2.91 21.11 5.59
N SER A 44 -3.80 22.02 5.99
CA SER A 44 -5.08 22.23 5.31
C SER A 44 -4.88 22.72 3.88
N ARG A 45 -4.11 23.80 3.71
CA ARG A 45 -3.80 24.40 2.39
C ARG A 45 -3.10 23.41 1.47
N ALA A 46 -2.08 22.69 1.97
CA ALA A 46 -1.37 21.70 1.16
C ALA A 46 -2.26 20.52 0.71
N ASN A 47 -3.18 20.05 1.57
CA ASN A 47 -4.14 19.00 1.19
C ASN A 47 -5.15 19.48 0.14
N LYS A 48 -5.61 20.73 0.22
CA LYS A 48 -6.54 21.32 -0.76
C LYS A 48 -5.87 21.49 -2.12
N ILE A 49 -4.67 22.07 -2.15
CA ILE A 49 -3.84 22.18 -3.37
C ILE A 49 -3.63 20.80 -3.99
N THR A 50 -3.15 19.82 -3.22
CA THR A 50 -2.89 18.46 -3.72
C THR A 50 -4.14 17.81 -4.30
N SER A 51 -5.29 17.95 -3.63
CA SER A 51 -6.54 17.32 -4.08
C SER A 51 -7.03 17.91 -5.41
N ASN A 52 -6.95 19.23 -5.56
CA ASN A 52 -7.35 19.93 -6.77
C ASN A 52 -6.37 19.66 -7.93
N SER A 53 -5.07 19.58 -7.66
CA SER A 53 -4.07 19.23 -8.67
C SER A 53 -4.29 17.82 -9.24
N TYR A 54 -4.72 16.83 -8.45
CA TYR A 54 -5.08 15.52 -8.98
C TYR A 54 -6.25 15.58 -9.98
N LEU A 55 -7.27 16.38 -9.68
CA LEU A 55 -8.44 16.55 -10.55
C LEU A 55 -8.04 17.26 -11.85
N LEU A 56 -7.25 18.33 -11.74
CA LEU A 56 -6.77 19.10 -12.88
C LEU A 56 -5.85 18.26 -13.79
N LEU A 57 -4.90 17.51 -13.22
CA LEU A 57 -4.04 16.60 -13.99
C LEU A 57 -4.83 15.52 -14.72
N ARG A 58 -5.86 14.95 -14.07
CA ARG A 58 -6.76 13.99 -14.71
C ARG A 58 -7.49 14.63 -15.89
N LEU A 59 -8.03 15.82 -15.70
CA LEU A 59 -8.73 16.56 -16.76
C LEU A 59 -7.78 16.86 -17.93
N TRP A 60 -6.54 17.25 -17.65
CA TRP A 60 -5.53 17.52 -18.67
C TRP A 60 -5.21 16.28 -19.50
N VAL A 61 -5.03 15.12 -18.85
CA VAL A 61 -4.82 13.84 -19.54
C VAL A 61 -6.02 13.47 -20.42
N LEU A 62 -7.25 13.69 -19.94
CA LEU A 62 -8.45 13.46 -20.75
C LEU A 62 -8.52 14.40 -21.95
N GLN A 63 -8.24 15.69 -21.77
CA GLN A 63 -8.26 16.67 -22.85
C GLN A 63 -7.25 16.33 -23.95
N LYS A 64 -6.04 15.88 -23.57
CA LYS A 64 -5.04 15.39 -24.53
C LYS A 64 -5.56 14.19 -25.31
N TYR A 65 -6.16 13.22 -24.62
CA TYR A 65 -6.72 12.04 -25.26
C TYR A 65 -7.84 12.37 -26.27
N HIS A 66 -8.80 13.21 -25.91
CA HIS A 66 -9.94 13.53 -26.76
C HIS A 66 -9.61 14.45 -27.94
N ASN A 67 -8.49 15.18 -27.85
CA ASN A 67 -7.97 16.01 -28.95
C ASN A 67 -6.95 15.25 -29.83
N ASP A 68 -6.84 13.92 -29.67
CA ASP A 68 -5.87 13.06 -30.37
C ASP A 68 -4.40 13.51 -30.20
N ILE A 69 -4.10 14.21 -29.10
CA ILE A 69 -2.74 14.64 -28.76
C ILE A 69 -2.07 13.51 -27.96
N VAL A 70 -0.84 13.18 -28.31
CA VAL A 70 -0.02 12.23 -27.55
C VAL A 70 0.09 12.69 -26.10
N ILE A 71 -0.43 11.88 -25.18
CA ILE A 71 -0.40 12.16 -23.73
C ILE A 71 1.07 12.25 -23.28
N PRO A 72 1.55 13.44 -22.86
CA PRO A 72 2.95 13.59 -22.46
C PRO A 72 3.24 12.84 -21.15
N GLU A 73 4.52 12.50 -20.96
CA GLU A 73 4.99 11.95 -19.69
C GLU A 73 4.77 12.97 -18.55
N ILE A 74 4.09 12.53 -17.49
CA ILE A 74 3.86 13.37 -16.31
C ILE A 74 5.13 13.35 -15.47
N THR A 75 5.74 14.53 -15.30
CA THR A 75 6.94 14.73 -14.49
C THR A 75 6.60 15.50 -13.20
N THR A 76 7.58 15.64 -12.30
CA THR A 76 7.45 16.54 -11.14
C THR A 76 7.23 17.99 -11.58
N ASP A 77 7.81 18.41 -12.71
CA ASP A 77 7.62 19.76 -13.26
C ASP A 77 6.16 19.94 -13.73
N THR A 78 5.60 18.95 -14.43
CA THR A 78 4.19 18.93 -14.85
C THR A 78 3.25 19.09 -13.64
N ILE A 79 3.49 18.31 -12.57
CA ILE A 79 2.67 18.35 -11.35
C ILE A 79 2.85 19.70 -10.63
N SER A 80 4.08 20.21 -10.56
CA SER A 80 4.35 21.51 -9.93
C SER A 80 3.66 22.66 -10.66
N MET A 81 3.56 22.61 -11.99
CA MET A 81 2.80 23.61 -12.76
C MET A 81 1.30 23.47 -12.54
N ALA A 82 0.77 22.25 -12.43
CA ALA A 82 -0.64 22.02 -12.06
C ALA A 82 -0.96 22.45 -10.62
N MET A 83 0.00 22.41 -9.70
CA MET A 83 -0.14 23.03 -8.37
C MET A 83 -0.08 24.55 -8.47
N LYS A 84 0.83 25.10 -9.27
CA LYS A 84 1.01 26.55 -9.41
C LYS A 84 -0.19 27.23 -10.08
N SER A 85 -0.89 26.55 -10.99
CA SER A 85 -2.09 27.10 -11.66
C SER A 85 -3.27 27.29 -10.71
N ILE A 86 -3.32 26.56 -9.59
CA ILE A 86 -4.40 26.64 -8.60
C ILE A 86 -3.99 27.39 -7.33
N MET A 87 -2.83 28.03 -7.34
CA MET A 87 -2.32 28.84 -6.22
C MET A 87 -2.39 30.33 -6.55
N LYS A 88 -2.55 31.15 -5.51
CA LYS A 88 -2.42 32.60 -5.62
C LYS A 88 -1.03 32.99 -6.15
N PRO A 89 -0.91 34.06 -6.95
CA PRO A 89 0.37 34.52 -7.46
C PRO A 89 1.38 34.79 -6.33
N SER A 90 2.61 34.31 -6.50
CA SER A 90 3.71 34.59 -5.59
C SER A 90 4.72 35.59 -6.19
N SER A 91 5.44 36.31 -5.32
CA SER A 91 6.51 37.26 -5.68
C SER A 91 7.80 36.57 -6.14
N GLY A 92 7.88 35.24 -6.06
CA GLY A 92 9.05 34.48 -6.50
C GLY A 92 9.22 34.44 -8.02
N PRO A 93 10.35 33.89 -8.51
CA PRO A 93 10.60 33.76 -9.93
C PRO A 93 9.45 33.08 -10.69
N LYS A 94 9.04 33.69 -11.80
CA LYS A 94 8.02 33.11 -12.68
C LYS A 94 8.63 31.96 -13.49
N PRO A 95 7.84 30.89 -13.78
CA PRO A 95 8.30 29.83 -14.67
C PRO A 95 8.63 30.40 -16.05
N LYS A 96 9.54 29.72 -16.78
CA LYS A 96 9.99 30.10 -18.12
C LYS A 96 9.97 28.89 -19.05
N GLY A 97 10.04 29.14 -20.35
CA GLY A 97 10.07 28.10 -21.38
C GLY A 97 8.88 27.15 -21.28
N ASN A 98 9.13 25.85 -21.40
CA ASN A 98 8.09 24.80 -21.35
C ASN A 98 7.23 24.84 -20.08
N ASN A 99 7.80 25.22 -18.93
CA ASN A 99 7.03 25.30 -17.68
C ASN A 99 6.04 26.47 -17.70
N GLN A 100 6.35 27.56 -18.40
CA GLN A 100 5.43 28.67 -18.58
C GLN A 100 4.26 28.28 -19.48
N LEU A 101 4.55 27.57 -20.57
CA LEU A 101 3.51 27.04 -21.48
C LEU A 101 2.58 26.07 -20.76
N LEU A 102 3.14 25.13 -19.98
CA LEU A 102 2.36 24.21 -19.15
C LEU A 102 1.50 24.94 -18.12
N LEU A 103 2.03 25.98 -17.48
CA LEU A 103 1.25 26.76 -16.51
C LEU A 103 0.05 27.45 -17.18
N GLN A 104 0.25 28.10 -18.33
CA GLN A 104 -0.82 28.74 -19.10
C GLN A 104 -1.86 27.72 -19.56
N GLU A 105 -1.42 26.56 -20.03
CA GLU A 105 -2.32 25.47 -20.41
C GLU A 105 -3.21 25.03 -19.24
N PHE A 106 -2.64 24.83 -18.04
CA PHE A 106 -3.41 24.45 -16.86
C PHE A 106 -4.38 25.55 -16.40
N GLN A 107 -3.98 26.82 -16.48
CA GLN A 107 -4.84 27.95 -16.13
C GLN A 107 -6.05 28.07 -17.07
N ASN A 108 -5.87 27.79 -18.36
CA ASN A 108 -6.93 27.83 -19.35
C ASN A 108 -7.83 26.58 -19.34
N LEU A 109 -7.37 25.48 -18.75
CA LEU A 109 -8.07 24.19 -18.80
C LEU A 109 -9.33 24.16 -17.92
N TYR A 110 -9.26 24.70 -16.71
CA TYR A 110 -10.37 24.75 -15.77
C TYR A 110 -10.14 25.79 -14.68
N ASN A 111 -11.18 26.56 -14.34
CA ASN A 111 -11.09 27.63 -13.35
C ASN A 111 -11.35 27.09 -11.92
N PHE A 112 -10.28 26.87 -11.16
CA PHE A 112 -10.36 26.54 -9.73
C PHE A 112 -10.25 27.80 -8.87
N SER A 113 -10.93 27.81 -7.71
CA SER A 113 -10.64 28.78 -6.65
C SER A 113 -9.18 28.69 -6.23
N LEU A 114 -8.49 29.83 -6.19
CA LEU A 114 -7.05 29.88 -5.91
C LEU A 114 -6.75 29.74 -4.42
N GLU A 115 -5.87 28.81 -4.10
CA GLU A 115 -5.42 28.52 -2.74
C GLU A 115 -4.16 29.30 -2.36
N ASP A 116 -3.99 29.58 -1.07
CA ASP A 116 -2.78 30.24 -0.59
C ASP A 116 -1.60 29.25 -0.51
N GLY A 117 -0.65 29.41 -1.43
CA GLY A 117 0.59 28.63 -1.49
C GLY A 117 1.74 29.18 -0.64
N LYS A 118 1.54 30.25 0.14
CA LYS A 118 2.60 30.90 0.92
C LYS A 118 3.29 29.90 1.85
N ASN A 119 4.63 29.88 1.81
CA ASN A 119 5.50 29.08 2.67
C ASN A 119 5.31 27.55 2.56
N LEU A 120 4.74 27.03 1.46
CA LEU A 120 4.51 25.60 1.26
C LEU A 120 5.47 24.95 0.25
N SER A 121 6.51 25.64 -0.21
CA SER A 121 7.30 25.18 -1.37
C SER A 121 7.93 23.81 -1.12
N ALA A 122 8.59 23.63 0.04
CA ALA A 122 9.20 22.36 0.41
C ALA A 122 8.17 21.23 0.57
N ILE A 123 6.99 21.52 1.13
CA ILE A 123 5.92 20.54 1.33
C ILE A 123 5.31 20.11 -0.01
N LEU A 124 5.09 21.06 -0.92
CA LEU A 124 4.52 20.78 -2.24
C LEU A 124 5.49 20.00 -3.12
N ASP A 125 6.80 20.20 -3.00
CA ASP A 125 7.81 19.37 -3.66
C ASP A 125 7.68 17.88 -3.27
N TYR A 126 7.46 17.61 -1.96
CA TYR A 126 7.21 16.25 -1.47
C TYR A 126 5.89 15.68 -1.98
N TYR A 127 4.84 16.50 -2.05
CA TYR A 127 3.57 16.09 -2.64
C TYR A 127 3.72 15.79 -4.13
N ALA A 128 4.43 16.61 -4.91
CA ALA A 128 4.65 16.38 -6.34
C ALA A 128 5.33 15.01 -6.58
N THR A 129 6.33 14.68 -5.78
CA THR A 129 7.01 13.37 -5.82
C THR A 129 6.06 12.22 -5.46
N THR A 130 5.24 12.41 -4.42
CA THR A 130 4.25 11.42 -3.97
C THR A 130 3.15 11.20 -5.01
N MET A 131 2.70 12.29 -5.65
CA MET A 131 1.70 12.27 -6.71
C MET A 131 2.22 11.54 -7.94
N LEU A 132 3.43 11.86 -8.38
CA LEU A 132 4.11 11.18 -9.47
C LEU A 132 4.18 9.67 -9.21
N THR A 133 4.72 9.29 -8.04
CA THR A 133 4.83 7.89 -7.61
C THR A 133 3.47 7.18 -7.64
N SER A 134 2.41 7.85 -7.17
CA SER A 134 1.06 7.27 -7.15
C SER A 134 0.50 7.05 -8.56
N ILE A 135 0.69 8.01 -9.47
CA ILE A 135 0.27 7.91 -10.87
C ILE A 135 1.05 6.79 -11.58
N THR A 136 2.38 6.80 -11.47
CA THR A 136 3.25 5.79 -12.08
C THR A 136 2.93 4.39 -11.56
N ASN A 137 2.79 4.20 -10.24
CA ASN A 137 2.50 2.89 -9.65
C ASN A 137 1.11 2.38 -10.02
N ASN A 138 0.12 3.28 -10.12
CA ASN A 138 -1.22 2.89 -10.58
C ASN A 138 -1.17 2.25 -11.98
N ILE A 139 -0.28 2.72 -12.85
CA ILE A 139 -0.09 2.11 -14.17
C ILE A 139 0.72 0.82 -14.06
N LYS A 140 1.94 0.89 -13.51
CA LYS A 140 2.89 -0.24 -13.47
C LYS A 140 2.32 -1.48 -12.76
N ILE A 141 1.61 -1.28 -11.66
CA ILE A 141 1.13 -2.37 -10.81
C ILE A 141 -0.24 -2.87 -11.27
N HIS A 142 -1.14 -1.97 -11.70
CA HIS A 142 -2.55 -2.31 -11.90
C HIS A 142 -3.02 -2.36 -13.35
N PHE A 143 -2.18 -2.04 -14.34
CA PHE A 143 -2.60 -2.06 -15.75
C PHE A 143 -3.25 -3.40 -16.15
N PHE A 144 -2.62 -4.53 -15.86
CA PHE A 144 -3.20 -5.85 -16.19
C PHE A 144 -4.43 -6.20 -15.33
N ASP A 145 -4.50 -5.72 -14.09
CA ASP A 145 -5.72 -5.84 -13.29
C ASP A 145 -6.89 -5.09 -13.96
N TYR A 146 -6.60 -3.93 -14.56
CA TYR A 146 -7.57 -3.13 -15.31
C TYR A 146 -7.95 -3.79 -16.63
N VAL A 147 -7.02 -4.35 -17.40
CA VAL A 147 -7.32 -5.15 -18.61
C VAL A 147 -8.24 -6.33 -18.25
N ASN A 148 -7.88 -7.08 -17.21
CA ASN A 148 -8.67 -8.20 -16.73
C ASN A 148 -10.07 -7.76 -16.29
N ARG A 149 -10.17 -6.62 -15.60
CA ARG A 149 -11.44 -6.05 -15.16
C ARG A 149 -12.28 -5.56 -16.35
N PHE A 150 -11.65 -4.94 -17.34
CA PHE A 150 -12.28 -4.47 -18.57
C PHE A 150 -12.93 -5.63 -19.31
N ILE A 151 -12.17 -6.64 -19.69
CA ILE A 151 -12.67 -7.82 -20.42
C ILE A 151 -13.81 -8.49 -19.65
N ASN A 152 -13.63 -8.69 -18.34
CA ASN A 152 -14.66 -9.28 -17.51
C ASN A 152 -15.94 -8.43 -17.42
N SER A 153 -15.83 -7.10 -17.39
CA SER A 153 -16.99 -6.20 -17.30
C SER A 153 -17.67 -6.02 -18.66
N TYR A 154 -16.90 -6.01 -19.74
CA TYR A 154 -17.38 -5.88 -21.12
C TYR A 154 -18.30 -7.05 -21.49
N PHE A 155 -17.79 -8.29 -21.39
CA PHE A 155 -18.59 -9.48 -21.71
C PHE A 155 -19.72 -9.75 -20.70
N LYS A 156 -19.61 -9.22 -19.47
CA LYS A 156 -20.74 -9.23 -18.52
C LYS A 156 -21.89 -8.35 -18.96
N ALA A 157 -21.59 -7.23 -19.60
CA ALA A 157 -22.60 -6.32 -20.10
C ALA A 157 -23.27 -6.91 -21.35
N ILE A 158 -22.49 -7.58 -22.20
CA ILE A 158 -23.01 -8.32 -23.37
C ILE A 158 -23.93 -9.46 -22.93
N TYR A 159 -23.47 -10.34 -22.03
CA TYR A 159 -24.24 -11.52 -21.58
C TYR A 159 -24.97 -11.25 -20.25
N LYS A 160 -25.64 -10.10 -20.14
CA LYS A 160 -26.24 -9.62 -18.88
C LYS A 160 -27.31 -10.57 -18.35
N ASP A 161 -28.07 -11.20 -19.23
CA ASP A 161 -29.20 -12.06 -18.87
C ASP A 161 -28.74 -13.49 -18.57
N GLU A 162 -27.84 -14.04 -19.38
CA GLU A 162 -27.35 -15.41 -19.27
C GLU A 162 -26.42 -15.61 -18.06
N ILE A 163 -25.74 -14.55 -17.61
CA ILE A 163 -24.81 -14.64 -16.49
C ILE A 163 -25.48 -14.87 -15.13
N THR A 164 -26.82 -14.78 -15.07
CA THR A 164 -27.62 -15.21 -13.92
C THR A 164 -27.45 -16.72 -13.68
N ASN A 165 -27.27 -17.50 -14.74
CA ASN A 165 -26.98 -18.94 -14.67
C ASN A 165 -25.54 -19.19 -14.18
N LYS A 166 -25.41 -19.91 -13.06
CA LYS A 166 -24.11 -20.20 -12.43
C LYS A 166 -23.18 -21.05 -13.30
N VAL A 167 -23.72 -21.98 -14.09
CA VAL A 167 -22.96 -22.86 -14.97
C VAL A 167 -22.39 -22.05 -16.13
N PHE A 168 -23.26 -21.31 -16.83
CA PHE A 168 -22.86 -20.41 -17.90
C PHE A 168 -21.80 -19.41 -17.43
N LYS A 169 -22.04 -18.74 -16.31
CA LYS A 169 -21.08 -17.80 -15.72
C LYS A 169 -19.70 -18.43 -15.48
N LYS A 170 -19.64 -19.65 -14.95
CA LYS A 170 -18.37 -20.35 -14.70
C LYS A 170 -17.66 -20.67 -16.01
N GLN A 171 -18.40 -21.11 -17.02
CA GLN A 171 -17.89 -21.41 -18.35
C GLN A 171 -17.38 -20.15 -19.05
N LEU A 172 -18.15 -19.06 -19.06
CA LEU A 172 -17.75 -17.76 -19.59
C LEU A 172 -16.42 -17.29 -18.97
N PHE A 173 -16.26 -17.33 -17.64
CA PHE A 173 -14.98 -16.91 -17.03
C PHE A 173 -13.80 -17.81 -17.37
N LYS A 174 -14.04 -19.09 -17.69
CA LYS A 174 -13.00 -20.00 -18.17
C LYS A 174 -12.57 -19.62 -19.58
N GLU A 175 -13.52 -19.34 -20.47
CA GLU A 175 -13.28 -18.88 -21.84
C GLU A 175 -12.56 -17.52 -21.85
N LEU A 176 -13.04 -16.55 -21.06
CA LEU A 176 -12.43 -15.23 -20.93
C LEU A 176 -11.00 -15.27 -20.37
N ARG A 177 -10.57 -16.37 -19.72
CA ARG A 177 -9.18 -16.54 -19.32
C ARG A 177 -8.28 -16.76 -20.54
N VAL A 178 -8.76 -17.50 -21.54
CA VAL A 178 -8.05 -17.72 -22.80
C VAL A 178 -8.00 -16.42 -23.59
N VAL A 179 -9.14 -15.71 -23.71
CA VAL A 179 -9.21 -14.38 -24.37
C VAL A 179 -8.20 -13.38 -23.80
N LYS A 180 -8.03 -13.35 -22.46
CA LYS A 180 -7.01 -12.48 -21.82
C LYS A 180 -5.60 -12.86 -22.23
N ASN A 181 -5.30 -14.16 -22.29
CA ASN A 181 -3.98 -14.62 -22.70
C ASN A 181 -3.74 -14.34 -24.19
N ASP A 182 -4.76 -14.51 -25.03
CA ASP A 182 -4.72 -14.17 -26.45
C ASP A 182 -4.39 -12.69 -26.66
N ILE A 183 -5.03 -11.78 -25.91
CA ILE A 183 -4.71 -10.34 -25.90
C ILE A 183 -3.27 -10.05 -25.47
N LEU A 184 -2.65 -10.85 -24.60
CA LEU A 184 -1.27 -10.61 -24.17
C LEU A 184 -0.24 -11.24 -25.11
N ASN A 185 -0.54 -12.41 -25.67
CA ASN A 185 0.42 -13.23 -26.43
C ASN A 185 0.30 -13.09 -27.95
N ASN A 186 -0.72 -12.37 -28.43
CA ASN A 186 -1.01 -12.24 -29.87
C ASN A 186 -1.35 -13.58 -30.52
N THR A 187 -2.25 -14.31 -29.87
CA THR A 187 -2.76 -15.62 -30.32
C THR A 187 -4.28 -15.57 -30.47
N LEU A 188 -4.87 -16.60 -31.09
CA LEU A 188 -6.32 -16.78 -31.25
C LEU A 188 -6.72 -18.19 -30.79
N LEU A 189 -6.33 -18.57 -29.57
CA LEU A 189 -6.60 -19.90 -29.01
C LEU A 189 -8.00 -20.01 -28.39
N CYS A 190 -8.66 -18.88 -28.13
CA CYS A 190 -10.03 -18.86 -27.66
C CYS A 190 -11.02 -19.31 -28.73
N ASP A 191 -12.26 -19.54 -28.29
CA ASP A 191 -13.40 -19.81 -29.16
C ASP A 191 -13.56 -18.75 -30.26
N GLU A 192 -13.92 -19.19 -31.48
CA GLU A 192 -14.02 -18.37 -32.70
C GLU A 192 -14.94 -17.16 -32.52
N LYS A 193 -15.97 -17.29 -31.66
CA LYS A 193 -16.90 -16.18 -31.37
C LYS A 193 -16.23 -14.92 -30.81
N TYR A 194 -15.00 -15.03 -30.30
CA TYR A 194 -14.24 -13.90 -29.78
C TYR A 194 -13.22 -13.31 -30.77
N HIS A 195 -12.92 -13.99 -31.88
CA HIS A 195 -11.81 -13.63 -32.77
C HIS A 195 -11.98 -12.26 -33.40
N ILE A 196 -13.18 -11.96 -33.91
CA ILE A 196 -13.51 -10.65 -34.50
C ILE A 196 -13.25 -9.54 -33.47
N TRP A 197 -13.81 -9.69 -32.28
CA TRP A 197 -13.66 -8.71 -31.21
C TRP A 197 -12.20 -8.52 -30.79
N ILE A 198 -11.41 -9.60 -30.69
CA ILE A 198 -9.98 -9.52 -30.37
C ILE A 198 -9.23 -8.72 -31.44
N ASN A 199 -9.44 -9.04 -32.72
CA ASN A 199 -8.75 -8.39 -33.83
C ASN A 199 -9.05 -6.88 -33.89
N GLU A 200 -10.28 -6.47 -33.62
CA GLU A 200 -10.70 -5.06 -33.62
C GLU A 200 -10.28 -4.27 -32.39
N THR A 201 -10.14 -4.93 -31.23
CA THR A 201 -10.04 -4.26 -29.93
C THR A 201 -8.66 -4.36 -29.29
N ARG A 202 -7.86 -5.39 -29.61
CA ARG A 202 -6.56 -5.66 -28.98
C ARG A 202 -5.70 -4.41 -28.88
N TYR A 203 -5.41 -3.75 -30.00
CA TYR A 203 -4.48 -2.61 -30.03
C TYR A 203 -5.06 -1.31 -29.43
N LYS A 204 -6.35 -1.32 -29.08
CA LYS A 204 -6.99 -0.27 -28.29
C LYS A 204 -6.81 -0.54 -26.78
N ILE A 205 -6.67 -1.81 -26.38
CA ILE A 205 -6.44 -2.26 -24.99
C ILE A 205 -4.96 -2.31 -24.64
N VAL A 206 -4.08 -2.70 -25.57
CA VAL A 206 -2.63 -2.80 -25.38
C VAL A 206 -1.89 -2.15 -26.55
N PRO A 207 -0.66 -1.62 -26.35
CA PRO A 207 0.10 -1.07 -27.46
C PRO A 207 0.43 -2.10 -28.55
N LYS A 208 0.50 -1.66 -29.81
CA LYS A 208 0.96 -2.50 -30.93
C LYS A 208 2.43 -2.88 -30.77
N GLU A 209 3.25 -1.88 -30.50
CA GLU A 209 4.69 -2.06 -30.24
C GLU A 209 4.91 -2.18 -28.74
N TYR A 210 5.67 -3.17 -28.31
CA TYR A 210 6.12 -3.36 -26.94
C TYR A 210 7.54 -3.96 -26.94
N ASP A 211 8.27 -3.82 -25.84
CA ASP A 211 9.57 -4.45 -25.66
C ASP A 211 9.45 -5.98 -25.42
N THR A 212 10.31 -6.60 -24.62
CA THR A 212 10.37 -8.05 -24.38
C THR A 212 9.01 -8.69 -24.03
N SER A 213 8.18 -7.97 -23.26
CA SER A 213 6.81 -8.36 -22.93
C SER A 213 6.04 -7.13 -22.47
N TYR A 214 4.71 -7.15 -22.52
CA TYR A 214 3.89 -6.07 -21.96
C TYR A 214 4.21 -5.82 -20.47
N TYR A 215 4.52 -6.87 -19.69
CA TYR A 215 4.87 -6.74 -18.27
C TYR A 215 6.14 -5.93 -18.04
N TYR A 216 7.14 -6.13 -18.91
CA TYR A 216 8.38 -5.37 -18.87
C TYR A 216 8.19 -3.95 -19.43
N ASP A 217 7.48 -3.82 -20.55
CA ASP A 217 7.26 -2.56 -21.24
C ASP A 217 6.44 -1.57 -20.38
N VAL A 218 5.36 -2.01 -19.72
CA VAL A 218 4.60 -1.14 -18.79
C VAL A 218 5.45 -0.66 -17.60
N SER A 219 6.41 -1.48 -17.18
CA SER A 219 7.34 -1.13 -16.09
C SER A 219 8.37 -0.09 -16.52
N CYS A 220 8.72 -0.05 -17.82
CA CYS A 220 9.70 0.86 -18.38
C CYS A 220 9.08 2.15 -18.93
N GLU A 221 7.95 2.06 -19.61
CA GLU A 221 7.25 3.16 -20.29
C GLU A 221 5.77 3.22 -19.88
N PRO A 222 5.46 3.47 -18.60
CA PRO A 222 4.09 3.39 -18.09
C PRO A 222 3.13 4.35 -18.81
N TYR A 223 3.54 5.58 -19.13
CA TYR A 223 2.63 6.60 -19.68
C TYR A 223 2.07 6.26 -21.07
N LYS A 224 2.77 5.42 -21.85
CA LYS A 224 2.29 4.83 -23.10
C LYS A 224 0.97 4.08 -22.94
N TYR A 225 0.72 3.54 -21.74
CA TYR A 225 -0.45 2.73 -21.41
C TYR A 225 -1.67 3.55 -20.98
N LEU A 226 -1.53 4.86 -20.71
CA LEU A 226 -2.64 5.70 -20.24
C LEU A 226 -3.80 5.77 -21.25
N LYS A 227 -3.50 5.98 -22.54
CA LYS A 227 -4.54 6.06 -23.58
C LYS A 227 -5.40 4.80 -23.64
N HIS A 228 -4.77 3.64 -23.44
CA HIS A 228 -5.46 2.36 -23.45
C HIS A 228 -6.36 2.19 -22.22
N MET A 229 -5.94 2.71 -21.06
CA MET A 229 -6.77 2.71 -19.85
C MET A 229 -7.98 3.64 -20.00
N ILE A 230 -7.84 4.78 -20.68
CA ILE A 230 -8.94 5.71 -20.98
C ILE A 230 -9.94 5.05 -21.94
N PHE A 231 -9.45 4.45 -23.04
CA PHE A 231 -10.27 3.69 -23.98
C PHE A 231 -11.12 2.63 -23.26
N MET A 232 -10.49 1.80 -22.41
CA MET A 232 -11.20 0.78 -21.65
C MET A 232 -12.32 1.35 -20.77
N CYS A 233 -12.11 2.52 -20.16
CA CYS A 233 -13.16 3.17 -19.36
C CYS A 233 -14.29 3.73 -20.23
N LEU A 234 -13.97 4.39 -21.35
CA LEU A 234 -14.97 4.91 -22.29
C LEU A 234 -15.86 3.80 -22.85
N GLU A 235 -15.27 2.67 -23.25
CA GLU A 235 -16.04 1.52 -23.74
C GLU A 235 -16.94 0.91 -22.66
N LEU A 236 -16.50 0.84 -21.41
CA LEU A 236 -17.38 0.41 -20.31
C LEU A 236 -18.50 1.41 -20.04
N GLU A 237 -18.23 2.71 -20.16
CA GLU A 237 -19.25 3.75 -20.00
C GLU A 237 -20.33 3.66 -21.09
N LYS A 238 -19.95 3.39 -22.35
CA LYS A 238 -20.90 3.16 -23.45
C LYS A 238 -21.85 2.00 -23.19
N LEU A 239 -21.35 0.95 -22.52
CA LEU A 239 -22.12 -0.25 -22.17
C LEU A 239 -22.86 -0.14 -20.82
N GLU A 240 -22.85 1.04 -20.19
CA GLU A 240 -23.33 1.24 -18.81
C GLU A 240 -22.72 0.26 -17.80
N ALA A 241 -21.54 -0.25 -18.12
CA ALA A 241 -20.81 -1.24 -17.35
C ALA A 241 -19.93 -0.57 -16.28
N LYS A 242 -19.55 -1.35 -15.27
CA LYS A 242 -18.79 -0.83 -14.13
C LYS A 242 -17.33 -0.48 -14.48
N ALA A 243 -17.10 0.78 -14.85
CA ALA A 243 -15.78 1.37 -15.09
C ALA A 243 -14.87 1.42 -13.84
N PHE A 244 -13.58 1.65 -14.06
CA PHE A 244 -12.55 1.77 -13.01
C PHE A 244 -11.92 3.16 -13.01
N GLN A 245 -11.23 3.49 -11.92
CA GLN A 245 -10.54 4.78 -11.80
C GLN A 245 -9.18 4.67 -12.49
N PHE A 246 -9.08 5.05 -13.77
CA PHE A 246 -7.83 4.93 -14.52
C PHE A 246 -6.73 5.87 -14.00
N PHE A 247 -7.09 7.04 -13.47
CA PHE A 247 -6.18 8.04 -12.95
C PHE A 247 -6.43 8.28 -11.45
N PRO A 248 -5.42 8.21 -10.58
CA PRO A 248 -5.62 8.34 -9.15
C PRO A 248 -6.17 9.72 -8.76
N ILE A 249 -7.07 9.74 -7.78
CA ILE A 249 -7.64 10.97 -7.18
C ILE A 249 -7.65 10.86 -5.66
N GLN A 250 -7.66 11.99 -4.96
CA GLN A 250 -7.79 12.02 -3.51
C GLN A 250 -9.26 11.92 -3.09
N THR A 251 -9.67 10.73 -2.64
CA THR A 251 -11.07 10.46 -2.23
C THR A 251 -11.40 10.79 -0.78
N ASN A 252 -10.38 10.98 0.07
CA ASN A 252 -10.57 11.24 1.50
C ASN A 252 -10.26 12.71 1.82
N ALA A 253 -11.23 13.39 2.41
CA ALA A 253 -11.15 14.78 2.82
C ALA A 253 -10.48 14.99 4.20
N ILE A 254 -10.26 13.93 4.98
CA ILE A 254 -9.50 14.03 6.24
C ILE A 254 -8.04 14.40 5.92
N PRO A 255 -7.47 15.43 6.57
CA PRO A 255 -6.10 15.86 6.34
C PRO A 255 -5.09 14.70 6.42
N ARG A 256 -4.15 14.70 5.47
CA ARG A 256 -3.07 13.70 5.37
C ARG A 256 -1.80 14.21 6.03
N HIS A 257 -0.87 13.29 6.23
CA HIS A 257 0.43 13.66 6.78
C HIS A 257 1.23 14.46 5.73
N ILE A 258 1.76 15.60 6.13
CA ILE A 258 2.77 16.35 5.37
C ILE A 258 4.16 16.00 5.88
N GLN A 259 5.16 16.08 5.01
CA GLN A 259 6.56 15.94 5.40
C GLN A 259 7.15 17.34 5.66
N VAL A 260 7.73 17.53 6.84
CA VAL A 260 8.36 18.79 7.28
C VAL A 260 9.79 18.49 7.68
N ASP A 261 10.73 18.90 6.83
CA ASP A 261 12.18 18.87 7.08
C ASP A 261 12.68 20.26 7.53
N THR A 262 13.99 20.43 7.74
CA THR A 262 14.55 21.73 8.15
C THR A 262 14.22 22.87 7.18
N LYS A 263 14.15 22.61 5.87
CA LYS A 263 13.76 23.64 4.88
C LYS A 263 12.31 24.07 5.11
N ALA A 264 11.40 23.10 5.21
CA ALA A 264 9.99 23.37 5.50
C ALA A 264 9.80 24.02 6.87
N MET A 265 10.65 23.70 7.87
CA MET A 265 10.62 24.35 9.18
C MET A 265 10.92 25.85 9.09
N VAL A 266 11.98 26.23 8.38
CA VAL A 266 12.30 27.64 8.19
C VAL A 266 11.21 28.35 7.37
N GLU A 267 10.72 27.74 6.29
CA GLU A 267 9.66 28.34 5.46
C GLU A 267 8.40 28.63 6.28
N LEU A 268 7.96 27.67 7.09
CA LEU A 268 6.70 27.77 7.81
C LEU A 268 6.78 28.64 9.07
N PHE A 269 7.82 28.49 9.87
CA PHE A 269 7.80 28.93 11.27
C PHE A 269 8.75 30.08 11.60
N VAL A 270 9.74 30.38 10.74
CA VAL A 270 10.77 31.39 11.05
C VAL A 270 10.44 32.72 10.38
N ASP A 271 10.11 33.69 11.21
CA ASP A 271 9.94 35.09 10.82
C ASP A 271 11.14 35.94 11.29
N THR A 272 11.59 36.88 10.46
CA THR A 272 12.82 37.62 10.74
C THR A 272 12.67 38.57 11.93
N GLU A 273 11.52 39.19 12.09
CA GLU A 273 11.27 40.16 13.16
C GLU A 273 10.90 39.44 14.46
N HIS A 274 10.06 38.40 14.38
CA HIS A 274 9.60 37.70 15.57
C HIS A 274 10.64 36.72 16.14
N ASP A 275 11.50 36.13 15.30
CA ASP A 275 12.45 35.10 15.72
C ASP A 275 13.92 35.59 15.71
N GLU A 276 14.15 36.88 16.01
CA GLU A 276 15.50 37.45 16.13
C GLU A 276 16.44 36.64 17.05
N LYS A 277 15.91 36.06 18.12
CA LYS A 277 16.68 35.23 19.06
C LYS A 277 17.28 34.00 18.37
N LEU A 278 16.48 33.32 17.55
CA LEU A 278 16.96 32.21 16.71
C LEU A 278 18.03 32.71 15.73
N LEU A 279 17.78 33.85 15.09
CA LEU A 279 18.71 34.40 14.10
C LEU A 279 20.04 34.82 14.72
N LYS A 280 20.08 35.27 15.98
CA LYS A 280 21.33 35.61 16.68
C LYS A 280 22.21 34.39 16.98
N ILE A 281 21.62 33.21 17.19
CA ILE A 281 22.37 31.97 17.45
C ILE A 281 22.74 31.19 16.17
N CYS A 282 22.06 31.47 15.06
CA CYS A 282 22.36 30.83 13.78
C CYS A 282 23.67 31.36 13.17
N LYS A 283 24.40 30.46 12.50
CA LYS A 283 25.61 30.76 11.73
C LYS A 283 25.22 31.13 10.30
N PHE A 284 25.65 32.28 9.81
CA PHE A 284 25.39 32.72 8.45
C PHE A 284 26.64 32.59 7.57
N PRO A 285 26.46 32.22 6.28
CA PRO A 285 27.58 32.09 5.37
C PRO A 285 28.18 33.46 5.07
N GLU A 286 29.47 33.44 4.75
CA GLU A 286 30.17 34.59 4.21
C GLU A 286 29.97 34.67 2.69
N LYS A 287 29.77 35.89 2.19
CA LYS A 287 29.69 36.19 0.78
C LYS A 287 30.45 37.49 0.51
N ASP A 288 31.37 37.46 -0.45
CA ASP A 288 32.16 38.61 -0.87
C ASP A 288 32.93 39.29 0.30
N GLY A 289 33.51 38.48 1.20
CA GLY A 289 34.28 38.99 2.35
C GLY A 289 33.42 39.45 3.55
N LYS A 290 32.09 39.30 3.49
CA LYS A 290 31.16 39.76 4.54
C LYS A 290 30.16 38.69 4.94
N ILE A 291 29.88 38.59 6.23
CA ILE A 291 28.83 37.69 6.76
C ILE A 291 27.47 38.19 6.25
N MET A 292 26.67 37.29 5.68
CA MET A 292 25.33 37.62 5.20
C MET A 292 24.42 38.05 6.37
N LYS A 293 23.49 38.98 6.09
CA LYS A 293 22.54 39.48 7.09
C LYS A 293 21.74 38.33 7.72
N ALA A 294 21.57 38.37 9.04
CA ALA A 294 20.80 37.38 9.79
C ALA A 294 19.29 37.55 9.55
N VAL A 295 18.79 36.96 8.47
CA VAL A 295 17.36 36.96 8.08
C VAL A 295 16.93 35.58 7.60
N SER A 296 15.64 35.27 7.70
CA SER A 296 15.10 33.93 7.37
C SER A 296 15.44 33.45 5.95
N ASN A 297 15.42 34.36 4.97
CA ASN A 297 15.81 34.04 3.58
C ASN A 297 17.28 33.59 3.45
N ASN A 298 18.18 34.17 4.25
CA ASN A 298 19.60 33.82 4.20
C ASN A 298 19.88 32.50 4.95
N LEU A 299 19.03 32.16 5.93
CA LEU A 299 19.11 30.88 6.66
C LEU A 299 18.92 29.67 5.73
N MET A 300 18.17 29.84 4.62
CA MET A 300 17.98 28.79 3.59
C MET A 300 19.28 28.30 2.95
N TYR A 301 20.35 29.09 2.99
CA TYR A 301 21.66 28.73 2.42
C TYR A 301 22.57 27.97 3.39
N CYS A 302 22.22 27.91 4.67
CA CYS A 302 23.03 27.33 5.75
C CYS A 302 22.21 26.42 6.68
N LEU A 303 21.24 25.70 6.11
CA LEU A 303 20.33 24.83 6.89
C LEU A 303 21.06 23.68 7.59
N GLU A 304 22.13 23.14 6.99
CA GLU A 304 22.82 21.98 7.56
C GLU A 304 23.59 22.34 8.82
N GLU A 305 24.27 23.50 8.80
CA GLU A 305 25.03 24.02 9.93
C GLU A 305 24.14 24.50 11.09
N ASN A 306 22.86 24.77 10.81
CA ASN A 306 21.91 25.35 11.77
C ASN A 306 20.73 24.45 12.16
N LYS A 307 20.62 23.24 11.59
CA LYS A 307 19.46 22.37 11.80
C LYS A 307 19.18 22.08 13.28
N GLU A 308 20.21 21.92 14.11
CA GLU A 308 20.04 21.69 15.55
C GLU A 308 19.38 22.91 16.22
N PHE A 309 19.96 24.10 16.06
CA PHE A 309 19.42 25.33 16.62
C PHE A 309 17.98 25.62 16.16
N ILE A 310 17.68 25.41 14.87
CA ILE A 310 16.34 25.62 14.30
C ILE A 310 15.33 24.68 14.96
N TRP A 311 15.67 23.40 15.06
CA TRP A 311 14.75 22.42 15.61
C TRP A 311 14.57 22.59 17.11
N ASP A 312 15.63 22.83 17.88
CA ASP A 312 15.55 23.02 19.33
C ASP A 312 14.78 24.29 19.71
N TYR A 313 14.86 25.35 18.89
CA TYR A 313 14.11 26.58 19.11
C TYR A 313 12.60 26.43 18.82
N LEU A 314 12.25 25.61 17.82
CA LEU A 314 10.86 25.48 17.36
C LEU A 314 10.11 24.28 17.97
N TRP A 315 10.82 23.21 18.34
CA TRP A 315 10.25 21.92 18.74
C TRP A 315 11.12 21.25 19.81
N ASP A 316 10.53 20.39 20.64
CA ASP A 316 11.23 19.66 21.72
C ASP A 316 11.38 18.18 21.37
N VAL A 317 12.17 17.87 20.32
CA VAL A 317 12.35 16.49 19.83
C VAL A 317 13.39 15.74 20.66
N LYS A 318 12.95 15.09 21.74
CA LYS A 318 13.84 14.33 22.66
C LYS A 318 13.94 12.84 22.38
N GLN A 319 13.18 12.32 21.42
CA GLN A 319 13.11 10.87 21.21
C GLN A 319 14.41 10.37 20.56
N THR A 320 15.02 9.35 21.18
CA THR A 320 16.27 8.74 20.69
C THR A 320 16.07 7.28 20.28
N ARG A 321 16.96 6.78 19.43
CA ARG A 321 16.95 5.40 18.94
C ARG A 321 18.37 4.85 18.84
N LYS A 322 18.60 3.65 19.41
CA LYS A 322 19.89 2.96 19.31
C LYS A 322 20.25 2.74 17.84
N ASN A 323 21.49 3.06 17.45
CA ASN A 323 22.04 2.98 16.08
C ASN A 323 21.43 3.92 15.04
N TYR A 324 20.57 4.85 15.47
CA TYR A 324 19.89 5.79 14.60
C TYR A 324 20.06 7.21 15.12
N GLN A 325 20.10 8.21 14.23
CA GLN A 325 20.09 9.63 14.58
C GLN A 325 18.89 10.32 13.96
N PHE A 326 18.38 11.36 14.61
CA PHE A 326 17.24 12.10 14.08
C PHE A 326 17.62 12.77 12.76
N ASP A 327 16.80 12.56 11.72
CA ASP A 327 17.06 13.05 10.36
C ASP A 327 16.45 14.44 10.12
N TYR A 328 16.11 15.16 11.19
CA TYR A 328 15.52 16.50 11.14
C TYR A 328 14.32 16.57 10.18
N THR A 329 13.49 15.53 10.24
CA THR A 329 12.30 15.39 9.42
C THR A 329 11.17 14.75 10.23
N ILE A 330 10.01 15.40 10.21
CA ILE A 330 8.76 14.85 10.73
C ILE A 330 7.75 14.64 9.61
N ILE A 331 6.88 13.64 9.79
CA ILE A 331 5.76 13.36 8.88
C ILE A 331 4.49 13.39 9.73
N THR A 332 3.66 14.43 9.60
CA THR A 332 2.59 14.73 10.56
C THR A 332 1.29 15.15 9.90
N ASP A 333 0.16 14.69 10.44
CA ASP A 333 -1.19 15.21 10.13
C ASP A 333 -1.67 16.23 11.16
N GLY A 334 -0.77 16.78 11.99
CA GLY A 334 -1.12 17.74 13.04
C GLY A 334 -1.75 17.10 14.27
N TYR A 335 -1.85 15.77 14.32
CA TYR A 335 -2.21 15.05 15.56
C TYR A 335 -1.23 13.92 15.85
N ALA A 336 -0.94 13.10 14.83
CA ALA A 336 0.03 12.04 14.90
C ALA A 336 1.25 12.39 14.06
N THR A 337 2.43 12.18 14.64
CA THR A 337 3.70 12.57 14.03
C THR A 337 4.64 11.39 13.96
N SER A 338 5.23 11.16 12.80
CA SER A 338 6.31 10.19 12.63
C SER A 338 7.63 10.93 12.56
N LEU A 339 8.52 10.66 13.50
CA LEU A 339 9.89 11.15 13.52
C LEU A 339 10.73 10.23 12.64
N ARG A 340 11.39 10.78 11.61
CA ARG A 340 12.28 10.00 10.74
C ARG A 340 13.69 10.00 11.32
N PHE A 341 14.28 8.81 11.41
CA PHE A 341 15.66 8.63 11.83
C PHE A 341 16.48 7.97 10.71
N LEU A 342 17.75 8.34 10.62
CA LEU A 342 18.76 7.77 9.71
C LEU A 342 19.67 6.82 10.49
N HIS A 343 19.90 5.62 9.96
CA HIS A 343 20.84 4.68 10.58
C HIS A 343 22.27 5.21 10.46
N LYS A 344 23.07 5.06 11.52
CA LYS A 344 24.43 5.64 11.63
C LYS A 344 25.35 5.25 10.48
N ASP A 345 25.26 4.01 10.00
CA ASP A 345 26.04 3.49 8.87
C ASP A 345 25.84 4.26 7.54
N PHE A 346 24.72 4.97 7.37
CA PHE A 346 24.44 5.72 6.13
C PHE A 346 24.65 7.23 6.26
N VAL A 347 25.13 7.70 7.42
CA VAL A 347 25.30 9.14 7.68
C VAL A 347 26.36 9.75 6.77
N GLU A 348 27.51 9.10 6.66
CA GLU A 348 28.61 9.55 5.80
C GLU A 348 28.21 9.52 4.32
N GLU A 349 27.53 8.46 3.87
CA GLU A 349 27.05 8.34 2.50
C GLU A 349 26.08 9.50 2.14
N GLU A 350 25.17 9.84 3.04
CA GLU A 350 24.25 10.96 2.84
C GLU A 350 24.96 12.32 2.87
N GLN A 351 25.97 12.48 3.74
CA GLN A 351 26.78 13.69 3.76
C GLN A 351 27.54 13.87 2.43
N GLN A 352 28.18 12.82 1.93
CA GLN A 352 28.87 12.85 0.64
C GLN A 352 27.93 13.19 -0.52
N LYS A 353 26.67 12.71 -0.51
CA LYS A 353 25.68 13.10 -1.51
C LYS A 353 25.31 14.58 -1.43
N LYS A 354 25.18 15.13 -0.22
CA LYS A 354 24.93 16.57 -0.02
C LYS A 354 26.12 17.40 -0.50
N ASP A 355 27.34 16.97 -0.21
CA ASP A 355 28.57 17.65 -0.61
C ASP A 355 28.74 17.66 -2.13
N LYS A 356 28.47 16.53 -2.80
CA LYS A 356 28.43 16.45 -4.28
C LYS A 356 27.41 17.42 -4.87
N LYS A 357 26.23 17.57 -4.26
CA LYS A 357 25.23 18.57 -4.69
C LYS A 357 25.71 20.00 -4.47
N LYS A 358 26.38 20.30 -3.35
CA LYS A 358 26.95 21.62 -3.03
C LYS A 358 28.06 21.98 -4.03
N ALA A 359 28.96 21.04 -4.32
CA ALA A 359 29.99 21.18 -5.35
C ALA A 359 29.39 21.41 -6.75
N GLY A 360 28.36 20.64 -7.12
CA GLY A 360 27.65 20.83 -8.38
C GLY A 360 26.98 22.20 -8.50
N LYS A 361 26.40 22.73 -7.42
CA LYS A 361 25.86 24.10 -7.40
C LYS A 361 26.95 25.16 -7.54
N LYS A 362 28.09 25.00 -6.86
CA LYS A 362 29.26 25.89 -7.02
C LYS A 362 29.79 25.88 -8.45
N ALA A 363 29.89 24.70 -9.09
CA ALA A 363 30.31 24.55 -10.48
C ALA A 363 29.35 25.20 -11.51
N LEU A 364 28.14 25.56 -11.09
CA LEU A 364 27.17 26.31 -11.90
C LEU A 364 27.14 27.81 -11.55
N GLN A 365 27.85 28.26 -10.50
CA GLN A 365 27.99 29.69 -10.21
C GLN A 365 28.91 30.32 -11.27
N GLY A 366 28.57 31.52 -11.75
CA GLY A 366 29.32 32.22 -12.81
C GLY A 366 28.88 31.89 -14.24
N LEU A 367 28.26 30.73 -14.51
CA LEU A 367 27.76 30.40 -15.85
C LEU A 367 26.54 31.23 -16.26
N SER A 368 26.45 31.52 -17.55
CA SER A 368 25.31 32.18 -18.19
C SER A 368 24.03 31.33 -18.06
N LYS A 369 22.87 31.94 -18.32
CA LYS A 369 21.58 31.22 -18.25
C LYS A 369 21.48 30.15 -19.33
N GLU A 370 21.99 30.45 -20.52
CA GLU A 370 21.97 29.57 -21.68
C GLU A 370 22.90 28.36 -21.48
N GLU A 371 24.09 28.59 -20.93
CA GLU A 371 25.04 27.52 -20.58
C GLU A 371 24.47 26.52 -19.56
N LYS A 372 23.66 27.03 -18.61
CA LYS A 372 22.98 26.18 -17.61
C LYS A 372 21.87 25.33 -18.22
N GLU A 373 21.10 25.89 -19.16
CA GLU A 373 20.05 25.16 -19.87
C GLU A 373 20.66 24.10 -20.79
N ASN A 374 21.68 24.44 -21.57
CA ASN A 374 22.39 23.51 -22.45
C ASN A 374 22.96 22.31 -21.66
N ARG A 375 23.68 22.56 -20.55
CA ARG A 375 24.17 21.47 -19.68
C ARG A 375 23.05 20.58 -19.12
N LYS A 376 21.87 21.14 -18.85
CA LYS A 376 20.72 20.39 -18.33
C LYS A 376 20.11 19.52 -19.43
N GLU A 377 20.03 20.02 -20.65
CA GLU A 377 19.54 19.29 -21.81
C GLU A 377 20.51 18.19 -22.22
N GLU A 378 21.81 18.48 -22.33
CA GLU A 378 22.87 17.50 -22.58
C GLU A 378 22.79 16.34 -21.59
N LYS A 379 22.65 16.64 -20.29
CA LYS A 379 22.56 15.60 -19.26
C LYS A 379 21.29 14.77 -19.38
N LYS A 380 20.15 15.37 -19.77
CA LYS A 380 18.90 14.64 -20.06
C LYS A 380 19.08 13.74 -21.28
N GLN A 381 19.76 14.22 -22.31
CA GLN A 381 19.99 13.50 -23.55
C GLN A 381 20.94 12.33 -23.32
N GLN A 382 22.05 12.54 -22.61
CA GLN A 382 22.95 11.48 -22.15
C GLN A 382 22.23 10.42 -21.32
N GLN A 383 21.35 10.80 -20.40
CA GLN A 383 20.55 9.83 -19.64
C GLN A 383 19.58 9.03 -20.52
N LYS A 384 18.93 9.69 -21.47
CA LYS A 384 18.06 9.01 -22.45
C LYS A 384 18.86 8.04 -23.32
N GLU A 385 20.04 8.43 -23.79
CA GLU A 385 20.94 7.60 -24.58
C GLU A 385 21.49 6.43 -23.77
N GLN A 386 21.93 6.66 -22.53
CA GLN A 386 22.35 5.59 -21.62
C GLN A 386 21.21 4.60 -21.36
N MET A 387 19.97 5.08 -21.17
CA MET A 387 18.82 4.19 -21.04
C MET A 387 18.55 3.40 -22.33
N LYS A 388 18.65 4.03 -23.51
CA LYS A 388 18.52 3.34 -24.80
C LYS A 388 19.61 2.29 -24.98
N LEU A 389 20.85 2.59 -24.60
CA LEU A 389 21.97 1.66 -24.66
C LEU A 389 21.77 0.49 -23.69
N LEU A 390 21.39 0.75 -22.44
CA LEU A 390 21.04 -0.29 -21.48
C LEU A 390 19.89 -1.18 -21.98
N ARG A 391 18.92 -0.61 -22.69
CA ARG A 391 17.83 -1.36 -23.32
C ARG A 391 18.34 -2.26 -24.44
N LYS A 392 19.20 -1.75 -25.34
CA LYS A 392 19.84 -2.57 -26.39
C LYS A 392 20.66 -3.71 -25.78
N GLN A 393 21.51 -3.41 -24.80
CA GLN A 393 22.31 -4.40 -24.08
C GLN A 393 21.45 -5.48 -23.40
N ARG A 394 20.30 -5.12 -22.82
CA ARG A 394 19.36 -6.09 -22.24
C ARG A 394 18.60 -6.92 -23.28
N LYS A 395 18.45 -6.44 -24.52
CA LYS A 395 17.87 -7.22 -25.62
C LYS A 395 18.86 -8.24 -26.17
N GLU A 396 20.11 -7.83 -26.33
CA GLU A 396 21.22 -8.68 -26.78
C GLU A 396 21.60 -9.73 -25.72
N ASN A 397 21.64 -9.31 -24.45
CA ASN A 397 21.88 -10.18 -23.30
C ASN A 397 20.72 -10.04 -22.31
N PRO A 398 19.60 -10.75 -22.52
CA PRO A 398 18.54 -10.81 -21.52
C PRO A 398 19.16 -11.28 -20.21
N PRO A 399 18.93 -10.59 -19.09
CA PRO A 399 19.46 -11.04 -17.81
C PRO A 399 18.94 -12.46 -17.61
N LYS A 400 19.85 -13.45 -17.64
CA LYS A 400 19.57 -14.77 -17.08
C LYS A 400 18.93 -14.49 -15.73
N LYS A 401 17.79 -15.13 -15.44
CA LYS A 401 17.20 -15.13 -14.10
C LYS A 401 18.39 -15.23 -13.15
N LYS A 402 18.67 -14.16 -12.39
CA LYS A 402 19.68 -14.27 -11.35
C LYS A 402 19.14 -15.39 -10.49
N GLU A 403 19.78 -16.56 -10.57
CA GLU A 403 19.81 -17.47 -9.44
C GLU A 403 20.21 -16.56 -8.30
N THR A 404 19.22 -16.34 -7.45
CA THR A 404 19.33 -15.46 -6.31
C THR A 404 20.56 -15.94 -5.56
N THR A 405 21.54 -15.06 -5.36
CA THR A 405 22.52 -15.27 -4.30
C THR A 405 21.75 -15.76 -3.08
N GLU A 406 22.20 -16.86 -2.48
CA GLU A 406 21.55 -17.75 -1.48
C GLU A 406 21.03 -17.05 -0.19
N ASP A 407 20.30 -15.96 -0.32
CA ASP A 407 19.54 -15.36 0.76
C ASP A 407 18.27 -16.18 0.91
N LEU A 408 18.25 -17.02 1.95
CA LEU A 408 17.05 -17.73 2.37
C LEU A 408 15.86 -16.74 2.43
N PRO A 409 14.68 -17.14 1.94
CA PRO A 409 13.52 -16.25 1.92
C PRO A 409 13.18 -15.78 3.34
N GLU A 410 12.49 -14.62 3.46
CA GLU A 410 12.16 -13.98 4.75
C GLU A 410 11.60 -14.95 5.80
N PHE A 411 10.87 -15.97 5.33
CA PHE A 411 10.36 -17.10 6.10
C PHE A 411 10.63 -18.41 5.35
N PRO A 412 11.76 -19.09 5.63
CA PRO A 412 12.09 -20.33 4.95
C PRO A 412 11.10 -21.44 5.29
N TYR A 413 10.89 -22.34 4.34
CA TYR A 413 10.16 -23.57 4.58
C TYR A 413 11.04 -24.56 5.35
N ILE A 414 10.41 -25.47 6.10
CA ILE A 414 11.14 -26.47 6.91
C ILE A 414 12.05 -27.38 6.08
N ASP A 415 11.76 -27.57 4.79
CA ASP A 415 12.52 -28.38 3.86
C ASP A 415 13.67 -27.65 3.15
N GLU A 416 13.76 -26.34 3.33
CA GLU A 416 14.88 -25.50 2.89
C GLU A 416 15.95 -25.34 3.99
N LEU A 417 15.72 -25.92 5.17
CA LEU A 417 16.55 -25.72 6.37
C LEU A 417 17.34 -26.98 6.74
N PRO A 418 18.55 -26.81 7.31
CA PRO A 418 19.29 -27.93 7.88
C PRO A 418 18.53 -28.51 9.10
N MET A 419 18.62 -29.83 9.29
CA MET A 419 17.87 -30.55 10.32
C MET A 419 18.18 -30.05 11.75
N GLU A 420 19.38 -29.52 11.97
CA GLU A 420 19.82 -28.87 13.21
C GLU A 420 18.95 -27.67 13.58
N ALA A 421 18.51 -26.88 12.58
CA ALA A 421 17.66 -25.72 12.80
C ALA A 421 16.24 -26.11 13.26
N LEU A 422 15.84 -27.36 13.02
CA LEU A 422 14.53 -27.91 13.39
C LEU A 422 14.52 -28.61 14.78
N LYS A 423 15.64 -28.58 15.51
CA LYS A 423 15.71 -29.08 16.90
C LYS A 423 15.09 -28.06 17.88
N GLY A 424 14.80 -28.49 19.10
CA GLY A 424 14.21 -27.65 20.16
C GLY A 424 12.71 -27.90 20.38
N LYS A 425 12.05 -26.93 21.05
CA LYS A 425 10.60 -26.94 21.34
C LYS A 425 9.85 -26.21 20.23
N HIS A 426 8.64 -26.66 19.89
CA HIS A 426 7.89 -26.17 18.75
C HIS A 426 6.47 -25.73 19.12
N ILE A 427 5.99 -24.71 18.41
CA ILE A 427 4.58 -24.32 18.38
C ILE A 427 4.09 -24.47 16.95
N PHE A 428 3.07 -25.31 16.77
CA PHE A 428 2.43 -25.57 15.48
C PHE A 428 1.22 -24.66 15.33
N ILE A 429 1.20 -23.87 14.25
CA ILE A 429 0.16 -22.86 14.00
C ILE A 429 -0.63 -23.18 12.74
N ASP A 430 -1.94 -23.34 12.89
CA ASP A 430 -2.92 -23.37 11.82
C ASP A 430 -3.54 -21.95 11.67
N PRO A 431 -3.18 -21.19 10.61
CA PRO A 431 -3.76 -19.87 10.36
C PRO A 431 -5.19 -19.95 9.78
N GLY A 432 -6.02 -18.95 10.07
CA GLY A 432 -7.41 -18.97 9.60
C GLY A 432 -8.17 -17.63 9.62
N LYS A 433 -9.48 -17.70 9.33
CA LYS A 433 -10.39 -16.53 9.29
C LYS A 433 -11.00 -16.20 10.66
N ARG A 434 -11.50 -17.22 11.37
CA ARG A 434 -12.15 -17.08 12.68
C ARG A 434 -11.10 -16.97 13.78
N SER A 435 -10.27 -18.00 13.87
CA SER A 435 -9.02 -17.99 14.62
C SER A 435 -7.94 -17.51 13.68
N LEU A 436 -7.30 -16.39 13.98
CA LEU A 436 -6.19 -15.89 13.16
C LEU A 436 -5.01 -16.85 13.27
N PHE A 437 -4.78 -17.33 14.50
CA PHE A 437 -3.87 -18.43 14.81
C PHE A 437 -4.55 -19.40 15.78
N THR A 438 -4.66 -20.66 15.39
CA THR A 438 -4.83 -21.77 16.34
C THR A 438 -3.46 -22.40 16.54
N MET A 439 -3.07 -22.61 17.80
CA MET A 439 -1.71 -22.94 18.19
C MET A 439 -1.70 -24.16 19.10
N MET A 440 -0.69 -24.99 18.98
CA MET A 440 -0.47 -26.19 19.79
C MET A 440 1.03 -26.41 19.99
N ASP A 441 1.46 -26.67 21.22
CA ASP A 441 2.84 -27.09 21.49
C ASP A 441 3.05 -28.59 21.25
N ASP A 442 4.29 -29.05 21.43
CA ASP A 442 4.65 -30.47 21.35
C ASP A 442 3.81 -31.36 22.27
N LYS A 443 3.44 -30.84 23.45
CA LYS A 443 2.67 -31.55 24.49
C LYS A 443 1.16 -31.57 24.20
N GLY A 444 0.69 -30.91 23.14
CA GLY A 444 -0.73 -30.87 22.76
C GLY A 444 -1.55 -29.81 23.50
N LYS A 445 -0.90 -28.84 24.17
CA LYS A 445 -1.55 -27.73 24.86
C LYS A 445 -1.98 -26.66 23.85
N PHE A 446 -3.28 -26.41 23.77
CA PHE A 446 -3.85 -25.46 22.81
C PHE A 446 -3.94 -24.02 23.31
N CYS A 447 -3.84 -23.08 22.37
CA CYS A 447 -4.11 -21.66 22.52
C CYS A 447 -4.59 -21.08 21.17
N SER A 448 -5.39 -20.02 21.20
CA SER A 448 -5.88 -19.39 19.98
C SER A 448 -5.85 -17.87 20.10
N TYR A 449 -5.35 -17.21 19.06
CA TYR A 449 -5.53 -15.77 18.85
C TYR A 449 -6.65 -15.57 17.82
N THR A 450 -7.81 -15.10 18.28
CA THR A 450 -9.01 -15.03 17.42
C THR A 450 -9.20 -13.67 16.78
N ASN A 451 -9.90 -13.64 15.63
CA ASN A 451 -10.27 -12.39 14.99
C ASN A 451 -11.20 -11.55 15.89
N GLY A 452 -12.05 -12.21 16.68
CA GLY A 452 -12.89 -11.56 17.69
C GLY A 452 -12.07 -10.81 18.76
N MET A 453 -11.02 -11.44 19.29
CA MET A 453 -10.07 -10.80 20.22
C MET A 453 -9.43 -9.58 19.56
N ARG A 454 -8.87 -9.74 18.35
CA ARG A 454 -8.24 -8.64 17.61
C ARG A 454 -9.21 -7.48 17.37
N ILE A 455 -10.45 -7.74 16.96
CA ILE A 455 -11.45 -6.68 16.72
C ILE A 455 -11.78 -5.93 18.01
N LYS A 456 -11.95 -6.65 19.12
CA LYS A 456 -12.23 -6.07 20.44
C LYS A 456 -11.06 -5.20 20.91
N GLU A 457 -9.84 -5.73 20.86
CA GLU A 457 -8.63 -5.04 21.30
C GLU A 457 -8.32 -3.81 20.43
N THR A 458 -8.46 -3.92 19.11
CA THR A 458 -8.24 -2.80 18.18
C THR A 458 -9.34 -1.74 18.26
N LYS A 459 -10.49 -2.05 18.88
CA LYS A 459 -11.69 -1.20 18.92
C LYS A 459 -12.19 -0.78 17.52
N ARG A 460 -11.86 -1.57 16.47
CA ARG A 460 -12.10 -1.21 15.06
C ARG A 460 -13.56 -0.85 14.77
N LEU A 461 -14.50 -1.71 15.19
CA LEU A 461 -15.94 -1.48 14.96
C LEU A 461 -16.49 -0.32 15.81
N LYS A 462 -15.97 -0.16 17.04
CA LYS A 462 -16.34 0.95 17.92
C LYS A 462 -15.95 2.29 17.30
N TYR A 463 -14.70 2.45 16.85
CA TYR A 463 -14.25 3.70 16.23
C TYR A 463 -14.92 3.97 14.89
N HIS A 464 -15.22 2.95 14.10
CA HIS A 464 -16.01 3.12 12.88
C HIS A 464 -17.41 3.68 13.18
N ARG A 465 -18.11 3.13 14.18
CA ARG A 465 -19.43 3.63 14.61
C ARG A 465 -19.35 5.06 15.15
N LEU A 466 -18.39 5.35 16.02
CA LEU A 466 -18.23 6.69 16.59
C LEU A 466 -17.96 7.74 15.50
N LEU A 467 -17.08 7.44 14.54
CA LEU A 467 -16.80 8.35 13.43
C LEU A 467 -18.00 8.52 12.51
N LYS A 468 -18.76 7.45 12.24
CA LYS A 468 -19.98 7.53 11.44
C LYS A 468 -21.02 8.44 12.13
N ASN A 469 -21.34 8.15 13.40
CA ASN A 469 -22.29 8.97 14.17
C ASN A 469 -21.85 10.42 14.25
N TYR A 470 -20.55 10.68 14.38
CA TYR A 470 -20.01 12.05 14.39
C TYR A 470 -20.18 12.74 13.04
N LYS A 471 -19.87 12.07 11.91
CA LYS A 471 -20.11 12.60 10.56
C LYS A 471 -21.58 12.92 10.32
N ASP A 472 -22.47 12.00 10.72
CA ASP A 472 -23.91 12.15 10.56
C ASP A 472 -24.41 13.34 11.40
N LYS A 473 -23.91 13.49 12.64
CA LYS A 473 -24.25 14.62 13.52
C LYS A 473 -23.86 15.99 12.94
N ILE A 474 -22.75 16.08 12.20
CA ILE A 474 -22.27 17.33 11.59
C ILE A 474 -22.61 17.42 10.09
N HIS A 475 -23.58 16.63 9.63
CA HIS A 475 -24.13 16.64 8.26
C HIS A 475 -23.13 16.35 7.12
N ILE A 476 -21.94 15.82 7.41
CA ILE A 476 -20.96 15.46 6.37
C ILE A 476 -21.51 14.37 5.44
N THR A 477 -22.16 13.34 5.99
CA THR A 477 -22.64 12.19 5.20
C THR A 477 -23.68 12.63 4.18
N GLU A 478 -24.64 13.43 4.62
CA GLU A 478 -25.70 13.99 3.76
C GLU A 478 -25.11 14.84 2.62
N THR A 479 -24.15 15.72 2.92
CA THR A 479 -23.50 16.54 1.90
C THR A 479 -22.68 15.69 0.91
N GLU A 480 -21.95 14.67 1.39
CA GLU A 480 -21.17 13.75 0.54
C GLU A 480 -22.07 12.92 -0.40
N GLU A 481 -23.26 12.53 0.05
CA GLU A 481 -24.20 11.73 -0.75
C GLU A 481 -24.71 12.44 -2.00
N THR A 482 -24.68 13.77 -2.03
CA THR A 482 -25.01 14.56 -3.24
C THR A 482 -24.09 14.24 -4.42
N LEU A 483 -22.84 13.81 -4.15
CA LEU A 483 -21.88 13.41 -5.18
C LEU A 483 -22.21 12.06 -5.83
N ASN A 484 -23.10 11.25 -5.26
CA ASN A 484 -23.46 9.94 -5.82
C ASN A 484 -24.15 10.05 -7.19
N LYS A 485 -24.75 11.22 -7.49
CA LYS A 485 -25.35 11.52 -8.80
C LYS A 485 -24.31 11.77 -9.90
N TYR A 486 -23.05 11.97 -9.53
CA TYR A 486 -21.95 12.31 -10.44
C TYR A 486 -20.89 11.21 -10.45
N ASN A 487 -20.20 11.05 -11.58
CA ASN A 487 -19.26 9.95 -11.76
C ASN A 487 -17.79 10.41 -11.80
N SER A 488 -17.11 10.30 -10.65
CA SER A 488 -15.66 10.53 -10.52
C SER A 488 -14.77 9.71 -11.46
N LYS A 489 -15.29 8.59 -12.01
CA LYS A 489 -14.57 7.70 -12.93
C LYS A 489 -14.82 8.03 -14.39
N SER A 490 -15.75 8.94 -14.70
CA SER A 490 -16.11 9.21 -16.09
C SER A 490 -14.92 9.74 -16.87
N CYS A 491 -14.68 9.16 -18.04
CA CYS A 491 -13.67 9.59 -18.99
C CYS A 491 -14.22 10.54 -20.05
N ASN A 492 -15.52 10.81 -20.05
CA ASN A 492 -16.09 11.93 -20.79
C ASN A 492 -15.70 13.25 -20.08
N VAL A 493 -15.20 14.21 -20.86
CA VAL A 493 -14.64 15.46 -20.34
C VAL A 493 -15.70 16.29 -19.63
N ASP A 494 -16.89 16.44 -20.22
CA ASP A 494 -17.96 17.29 -19.69
C ASP A 494 -18.56 16.71 -18.42
N LYS A 495 -18.90 15.41 -18.42
CA LYS A 495 -19.34 14.69 -17.21
C LYS A 495 -18.31 14.77 -16.09
N PHE A 496 -17.02 14.78 -16.42
CA PHE A 496 -15.99 14.94 -15.40
C PHE A 496 -15.87 16.39 -14.91
N LYS A 497 -16.00 17.39 -15.78
CA LYS A 497 -16.07 18.81 -15.38
C LYS A 497 -17.26 19.06 -14.46
N GLU A 498 -18.43 18.51 -14.76
CA GLU A 498 -19.61 18.56 -13.87
C GLU A 498 -19.31 17.95 -12.50
N TYR A 499 -18.64 16.79 -12.47
CA TYR A 499 -18.19 16.18 -11.22
C TYR A 499 -17.22 17.10 -10.46
N ILE A 500 -16.26 17.74 -11.13
CA ILE A 500 -15.32 18.67 -10.50
C ILE A 500 -16.08 19.84 -9.88
N THR A 501 -16.98 20.48 -10.62
CA THR A 501 -17.81 21.60 -10.14
C THR A 501 -18.54 21.20 -8.85
N LYS A 502 -19.29 20.09 -8.90
CA LYS A 502 -20.03 19.64 -7.72
C LYS A 502 -19.11 19.23 -6.57
N LYS A 503 -17.95 18.65 -6.89
CA LYS A 503 -16.95 18.27 -5.88
C LYS A 503 -16.37 19.49 -5.18
N MET A 504 -16.18 20.62 -5.86
CA MET A 504 -15.72 21.87 -5.25
C MET A 504 -16.77 22.43 -4.30
N GLU A 505 -18.03 22.53 -4.74
CA GLU A 505 -19.15 22.98 -3.88
C GLU A 505 -19.25 22.16 -2.59
N VAL A 506 -19.19 20.83 -2.70
CA VAL A 506 -19.24 19.93 -1.55
C VAL A 506 -18.00 20.11 -0.66
N ASN A 507 -16.82 20.26 -1.27
CA ASN A 507 -15.55 20.41 -0.54
C ASN A 507 -15.49 21.70 0.27
N ASP A 508 -16.06 22.81 -0.21
CA ASP A 508 -16.07 24.08 0.52
C ASP A 508 -16.83 23.96 1.85
N ILE A 509 -17.83 23.07 1.92
CA ILE A 509 -18.58 22.77 3.14
C ILE A 509 -17.83 21.75 4.01
N ILE A 510 -17.42 20.60 3.44
CA ILE A 510 -16.94 19.47 4.26
C ILE A 510 -15.47 19.59 4.66
N LEU A 511 -14.61 20.26 3.88
CA LEU A 511 -13.17 20.32 4.20
C LEU A 511 -12.91 21.01 5.53
N PRO A 512 -13.52 22.17 5.86
CA PRO A 512 -13.42 22.77 7.19
C PRO A 512 -13.85 21.81 8.31
N LEU A 513 -14.95 21.07 8.12
CA LEU A 513 -15.46 20.11 9.11
C LEU A 513 -14.48 18.95 9.32
N TYR A 514 -13.86 18.45 8.24
CA TYR A 514 -12.86 17.38 8.32
C TYR A 514 -11.53 17.79 8.95
N GLN A 515 -11.28 19.10 9.14
CA GLN A 515 -10.13 19.58 9.90
C GLN A 515 -10.26 19.30 11.40
N ASP A 516 -11.45 18.97 11.91
CA ASP A 516 -11.64 18.59 13.31
C ASP A 516 -10.70 17.44 13.70
N ILE A 517 -10.02 17.62 14.83
CA ILE A 517 -8.98 16.73 15.33
C ILE A 517 -9.53 15.33 15.66
N GLN A 518 -10.82 15.19 15.93
CA GLN A 518 -11.49 13.91 16.22
C GLN A 518 -11.26 12.88 15.11
N PHE A 519 -11.29 13.30 13.84
CA PHE A 519 -11.04 12.42 12.70
C PHE A 519 -9.64 11.80 12.73
N ARG A 520 -8.64 12.58 13.13
CA ARG A 520 -7.23 12.14 13.24
C ARG A 520 -6.97 11.39 14.54
N LYS A 521 -7.63 11.79 15.63
CA LYS A 521 -7.60 11.14 16.94
C LYS A 521 -7.98 9.66 16.89
N TYR A 522 -9.10 9.32 16.26
CA TYR A 522 -9.50 7.91 16.15
C TYR A 522 -8.59 7.09 15.23
N LYS A 523 -7.98 7.70 14.20
CA LYS A 523 -6.94 7.04 13.39
C LYS A 523 -5.70 6.72 14.23
N TRP A 524 -5.27 7.66 15.06
CA TRP A 524 -4.16 7.47 16.00
C TRP A 524 -4.45 6.36 17.03
N TYR A 525 -5.64 6.37 17.63
CA TYR A 525 -6.04 5.33 18.58
C TYR A 525 -6.13 3.95 17.93
N ALA A 526 -6.63 3.86 16.69
CA ALA A 526 -6.64 2.61 15.94
C ALA A 526 -5.21 2.09 15.71
N PHE A 527 -4.26 2.97 15.42
CA PHE A 527 -2.84 2.61 15.29
C PHE A 527 -2.25 2.08 16.62
N ILE A 528 -2.44 2.80 17.73
CA ILE A 528 -1.97 2.37 19.05
C ILE A 528 -2.56 1.01 19.44
N ASN A 529 -3.88 0.86 19.31
CA ASN A 529 -4.54 -0.38 19.72
C ASN A 529 -4.18 -1.57 18.82
N LYS A 530 -3.86 -1.33 17.53
CA LYS A 530 -3.27 -2.36 16.66
C LYS A 530 -1.95 -2.85 17.21
N LYS A 531 -1.03 -1.94 17.58
CA LYS A 531 0.26 -2.31 18.18
C LYS A 531 0.09 -3.06 19.50
N ARG A 532 -0.76 -2.55 20.40
CA ARG A 532 -1.09 -3.22 21.67
C ARG A 532 -1.67 -4.62 21.45
N SER A 533 -2.60 -4.80 20.52
CA SER A 533 -3.18 -6.11 20.20
C SER A 533 -2.12 -7.09 19.68
N GLU A 534 -1.21 -6.60 18.85
CA GLU A 534 -0.08 -7.36 18.33
C GLU A 534 0.92 -7.76 19.43
N ASP A 535 1.23 -6.87 20.37
CA ASP A 535 2.09 -7.17 21.52
C ASP A 535 1.41 -8.10 22.54
N ASN A 536 0.11 -7.92 22.78
CA ASN A 536 -0.70 -8.79 23.63
C ASN A 536 -0.73 -10.22 23.09
N MET A 537 -0.83 -10.40 21.76
CA MET A 537 -0.73 -11.70 21.12
C MET A 537 0.63 -12.36 21.42
N LEU A 538 1.74 -11.64 21.30
CA LEU A 538 3.07 -12.18 21.61
C LEU A 538 3.19 -12.54 23.09
N ASN A 539 2.79 -11.65 23.99
CA ASN A 539 2.81 -11.88 25.44
C ASN A 539 1.94 -13.10 25.82
N MET A 540 0.79 -13.29 25.17
CA MET A 540 -0.08 -14.44 25.38
C MET A 540 0.62 -15.75 24.99
N ILE A 541 1.32 -15.78 23.84
CA ILE A 541 2.08 -16.95 23.37
C ILE A 541 3.21 -17.26 24.36
N GLU A 542 3.98 -16.25 24.76
CA GLU A 542 5.08 -16.40 25.71
C GLU A 542 4.60 -16.93 27.07
N LYS A 543 3.52 -16.36 27.61
CA LYS A 543 2.94 -16.80 28.89
C LYS A 543 2.44 -18.24 28.82
N LYS A 544 1.90 -18.65 27.66
CA LYS A 544 1.31 -20.00 27.50
C LYS A 544 2.36 -21.09 27.30
N TYR A 545 3.43 -20.78 26.55
CA TYR A 545 4.40 -21.75 26.05
C TYR A 545 5.85 -21.49 26.46
N SER A 546 6.31 -20.22 26.49
CA SER A 546 7.70 -19.70 26.63
C SER A 546 8.31 -19.16 25.33
N LYS A 547 9.35 -18.31 25.47
CA LYS A 547 10.09 -17.67 24.36
C LYS A 547 10.99 -18.63 23.58
N ASP A 548 11.38 -19.76 24.17
CA ASP A 548 12.35 -20.69 23.57
C ASP A 548 11.76 -21.57 22.46
N HIS A 549 10.47 -21.38 22.13
CA HIS A 549 9.80 -22.16 21.11
C HIS A 549 10.08 -21.61 19.70
N THR A 550 10.26 -22.53 18.75
CA THR A 550 10.25 -22.22 17.33
C THR A 550 8.84 -22.40 16.78
N ILE A 551 8.34 -21.43 16.03
CA ILE A 551 7.02 -21.49 15.41
C ILE A 551 7.12 -22.16 14.04
N ILE A 552 6.31 -23.20 13.84
CA ILE A 552 6.05 -23.84 12.56
C ILE A 552 4.62 -23.46 12.14
N ILE A 553 4.48 -22.66 11.08
CA ILE A 553 3.20 -22.09 10.66
C ILE A 553 2.81 -22.58 9.26
N GLY A 554 1.54 -23.00 9.12
CA GLY A 554 0.96 -23.32 7.81
C GLY A 554 1.00 -22.13 6.85
N ASP A 555 1.18 -22.39 5.56
CA ASP A 555 1.32 -21.37 4.53
C ASP A 555 -0.01 -20.90 3.92
N TRP A 556 -1.13 -21.04 4.65
CA TRP A 556 -2.43 -20.56 4.21
C TRP A 556 -2.38 -19.12 3.72
N SER A 557 -2.78 -18.94 2.47
CA SER A 557 -3.02 -17.63 1.89
C SER A 557 -4.34 -17.62 1.15
N ILE A 558 -5.08 -16.51 1.27
CA ILE A 558 -6.31 -16.30 0.52
C ILE A 558 -6.06 -15.24 -0.56
N GLY A 559 -6.11 -15.64 -1.82
CA GLY A 559 -5.86 -14.73 -2.95
C GLY A 559 -6.93 -13.65 -3.13
N LYS A 560 -8.17 -13.89 -2.66
CA LYS A 560 -9.28 -12.92 -2.74
C LYS A 560 -10.05 -12.84 -1.44
N GLN A 561 -10.27 -11.62 -0.95
CA GLN A 561 -11.03 -11.40 0.28
C GLN A 561 -12.48 -11.89 0.14
N MET A 562 -12.94 -12.66 1.13
CA MET A 562 -14.31 -13.15 1.20
C MET A 562 -15.28 -12.00 1.52
N ARG A 563 -16.41 -11.96 0.80
CA ARG A 563 -17.49 -10.98 1.03
C ARG A 563 -18.02 -11.13 2.46
N ASN A 564 -18.29 -10.01 3.13
CA ASN A 564 -18.80 -9.93 4.51
C ASN A 564 -17.84 -10.44 5.61
N PHE A 565 -16.62 -10.87 5.27
CA PHE A 565 -15.59 -11.18 6.26
C PHE A 565 -14.65 -9.99 6.44
N ILE A 566 -14.09 -9.87 7.64
CA ILE A 566 -12.99 -8.95 7.91
C ILE A 566 -11.69 -9.49 7.29
N SER A 567 -10.83 -8.58 6.81
CA SER A 567 -9.55 -8.95 6.22
C SER A 567 -8.60 -9.55 7.26
N THR A 568 -7.86 -10.57 6.84
CA THR A 568 -6.92 -11.29 7.71
C THR A 568 -5.51 -10.76 7.50
N PRO A 569 -4.84 -10.21 8.53
CA PRO A 569 -3.52 -9.59 8.37
C PRO A 569 -2.37 -10.61 8.43
N ASN A 570 -2.47 -11.75 7.71
CA ASN A 570 -1.59 -12.92 7.80
C ASN A 570 -0.10 -12.54 7.80
N LEU A 571 0.41 -11.94 6.71
CA LEU A 571 1.83 -11.60 6.58
C LEU A 571 2.31 -10.66 7.69
N SER A 572 1.51 -9.65 8.05
CA SER A 572 1.91 -8.70 9.10
C SER A 572 1.94 -9.34 10.49
N LEU A 573 1.02 -10.27 10.79
CA LEU A 573 1.06 -11.02 12.05
C LEU A 573 2.24 -11.99 12.07
N LYS A 574 2.55 -12.62 10.94
CA LYS A 574 3.72 -13.50 10.81
C LYS A 574 5.04 -12.75 11.02
N ARG A 575 5.18 -11.56 10.42
CA ARG A 575 6.30 -10.63 10.69
C ARG A 575 6.37 -10.25 12.17
N LYS A 576 5.23 -10.04 12.81
CA LYS A 576 5.17 -9.74 14.24
C LYS A 576 5.64 -10.91 15.11
N LEU A 577 5.34 -12.16 14.74
CA LEU A 577 5.87 -13.35 15.42
C LEU A 577 7.41 -13.41 15.33
N LYS A 578 7.98 -13.09 14.16
CA LYS A 578 9.44 -13.08 13.92
C LYS A 578 10.22 -12.11 14.81
N GLU A 579 9.57 -11.08 15.36
CA GLU A 579 10.20 -10.17 16.33
C GLU A 579 10.64 -10.87 17.63
N ARG A 580 10.02 -12.01 17.99
CA ARG A 580 10.29 -12.70 19.27
C ARG A 580 10.51 -14.21 19.16
N PHE A 581 10.20 -14.81 18.02
CA PHE A 581 10.31 -16.25 17.80
C PHE A 581 11.00 -16.53 16.46
N LYS A 582 11.67 -17.67 16.34
CA LYS A 582 12.02 -18.23 15.02
C LYS A 582 10.73 -18.72 14.35
N VAL A 583 10.53 -18.39 13.08
CA VAL A 583 9.29 -18.70 12.35
C VAL A 583 9.63 -19.39 11.03
N TYR A 584 9.14 -20.62 10.85
CA TYR A 584 9.33 -21.41 9.63
C TYR A 584 7.98 -21.80 9.01
N ASN A 585 7.96 -21.86 7.69
CA ASN A 585 6.80 -22.28 6.91
C ASN A 585 6.71 -23.80 6.78
N ILE A 586 5.49 -24.29 6.67
CA ILE A 586 5.21 -25.66 6.24
C ILE A 586 4.06 -25.62 5.23
N ASP A 587 4.17 -26.38 4.13
CA ASP A 587 3.05 -26.57 3.22
C ASP A 587 1.90 -27.18 4.03
N GLU A 588 0.73 -26.56 4.00
CA GLU A 588 -0.45 -27.01 4.74
C GLU A 588 -1.40 -27.90 3.91
N PHE A 589 -0.97 -28.36 2.73
CA PHE A 589 -1.82 -29.17 1.86
C PHE A 589 -2.48 -30.33 2.62
N ARG A 590 -3.83 -30.32 2.64
CA ARG A 590 -4.73 -31.28 3.29
C ARG A 590 -4.69 -31.36 4.83
N THR A 591 -3.93 -30.50 5.52
CA THR A 591 -3.88 -30.50 7.00
C THR A 591 -5.24 -30.31 7.66
N SER A 592 -6.13 -29.53 7.04
CA SER A 592 -7.48 -29.29 7.54
C SER A 592 -8.57 -30.15 6.87
N CYS A 593 -8.17 -31.16 6.08
CA CYS A 593 -9.08 -32.07 5.36
C CYS A 593 -8.97 -33.53 5.83
N LEU A 594 -7.77 -33.99 6.17
CA LEU A 594 -7.56 -35.37 6.64
C LEU A 594 -7.69 -35.46 8.16
N SER A 595 -8.19 -36.57 8.68
CA SER A 595 -8.22 -36.83 10.12
C SER A 595 -6.81 -36.99 10.66
N TYR A 596 -6.45 -36.28 11.73
CA TYR A 596 -5.15 -36.48 12.37
C TYR A 596 -4.98 -37.88 12.98
N LYS A 597 -6.09 -38.58 13.27
CA LYS A 597 -6.07 -39.96 13.78
C LYS A 597 -5.93 -40.95 12.63
N THR A 598 -6.98 -41.08 11.81
CA THR A 598 -7.09 -42.15 10.80
C THR A 598 -6.40 -41.84 9.48
N LYS A 599 -6.06 -40.56 9.23
CA LYS A 599 -5.48 -40.07 7.97
C LYS A 599 -6.41 -40.15 6.76
N ASP A 600 -7.69 -40.42 6.97
CA ASP A 600 -8.71 -40.42 5.91
C ASP A 600 -9.39 -39.07 5.75
N LEU A 601 -10.11 -38.89 4.65
CA LEU A 601 -10.83 -37.67 4.35
C LEU A 601 -11.96 -37.44 5.36
N CYS A 602 -11.93 -36.30 6.04
CA CYS A 602 -13.00 -35.88 6.92
C CYS A 602 -14.19 -35.30 6.14
N LYS A 603 -15.40 -35.53 6.66
CA LYS A 603 -16.63 -34.83 6.24
C LYS A 603 -16.96 -33.73 7.25
N ASN A 604 -17.72 -32.71 6.85
CA ASN A 604 -18.24 -31.74 7.81
C ASN A 604 -19.45 -32.29 8.55
N LEU A 605 -19.66 -31.84 9.79
CA LEU A 605 -20.91 -32.10 10.50
C LEU A 605 -22.05 -31.28 9.90
N TYR A 606 -23.24 -31.87 9.81
CA TYR A 606 -24.49 -31.21 9.47
C TYR A 606 -25.43 -31.30 10.67
N LEU A 607 -26.10 -30.20 10.99
CA LEU A 607 -27.09 -30.11 12.06
C LEU A 607 -28.28 -29.29 11.57
N LEU A 608 -29.48 -29.67 11.99
CA LEU A 608 -30.70 -28.90 11.73
C LEU A 608 -30.63 -27.53 12.41
N ASP A 609 -31.00 -26.47 11.69
CA ASP A 609 -31.21 -25.16 12.28
C ASP A 609 -32.60 -25.04 12.92
N LYS A 610 -32.90 -23.86 13.51
CA LYS A 610 -34.20 -23.57 14.14
C LYS A 610 -35.39 -23.65 13.18
N LYS A 611 -35.15 -23.70 11.86
CA LYS A 611 -36.17 -23.84 10.82
C LYS A 611 -36.23 -25.25 10.23
N GLY A 612 -35.47 -26.20 10.80
CA GLY A 612 -35.40 -27.58 10.32
C GLY A 612 -34.54 -27.76 9.07
N GLU A 613 -33.73 -26.79 8.66
CA GLU A 613 -32.83 -26.94 7.51
C GLU A 613 -31.46 -27.48 7.94
N ASP A 614 -30.94 -28.47 7.23
CA ASP A 614 -29.61 -29.02 7.49
C ASP A 614 -28.50 -27.99 7.17
N ARG A 615 -27.81 -27.55 8.22
CA ARG A 615 -26.71 -26.60 8.12
C ARG A 615 -25.37 -27.27 8.34
N LYS A 616 -24.48 -27.04 7.38
CA LYS A 616 -23.06 -27.40 7.47
C LYS A 616 -22.36 -26.63 8.59
N ILE A 617 -21.87 -27.34 9.60
CA ILE A 617 -21.03 -26.79 10.67
C ILE A 617 -19.56 -26.87 10.24
N HIS A 618 -19.09 -25.81 9.60
CA HIS A 618 -17.75 -25.76 9.01
C HIS A 618 -16.60 -26.00 10.01
N SER A 619 -16.80 -25.63 11.27
CA SER A 619 -15.78 -25.75 12.32
C SER A 619 -15.59 -27.17 12.85
N ILE A 620 -16.47 -28.11 12.50
CA ILE A 620 -16.42 -29.49 13.00
C ILE A 620 -16.21 -30.43 11.80
N LEU A 621 -15.15 -31.21 11.91
CA LEU A 621 -14.86 -32.33 11.02
C LEU A 621 -15.30 -33.62 11.69
N THR A 622 -15.74 -34.56 10.86
CA THR A 622 -16.22 -35.86 11.25
C THR A 622 -15.42 -36.93 10.52
N TYR A 623 -15.09 -38.01 11.21
CA TYR A 623 -14.31 -39.14 10.70
C TYR A 623 -14.83 -40.44 11.30
N GLN A 624 -14.57 -41.56 10.61
CA GLN A 624 -14.95 -42.89 11.10
C GLN A 624 -13.94 -43.35 12.15
N MET A 625 -14.42 -43.80 13.31
CA MET A 625 -13.59 -44.41 14.35
C MET A 625 -13.49 -45.93 14.12
N GLU A 626 -12.50 -46.57 14.75
CA GLU A 626 -12.29 -48.03 14.68
C GLU A 626 -13.53 -48.83 15.12
N ASN A 627 -14.30 -48.32 16.07
CA ASN A 627 -15.56 -48.90 16.53
C ASN A 627 -16.77 -48.55 15.64
N ASN A 628 -16.55 -48.11 14.41
CA ASN A 628 -17.56 -47.66 13.45
C ASN A 628 -18.44 -46.48 13.89
N ARG A 629 -18.12 -45.78 14.98
CA ARG A 629 -18.83 -44.57 15.39
C ARG A 629 -18.26 -43.32 14.70
N LYS A 630 -19.09 -42.30 14.58
CA LYS A 630 -18.71 -40.99 14.03
C LYS A 630 -17.94 -40.17 15.08
N GLY A 631 -16.64 -40.03 14.88
CA GLY A 631 -15.80 -39.15 15.67
C GLY A 631 -15.95 -37.70 15.22
N CYS A 632 -15.90 -36.75 16.15
CA CYS A 632 -15.95 -35.30 15.88
C CYS A 632 -14.65 -34.62 16.34
N ILE A 633 -14.14 -33.67 15.55
CA ILE A 633 -13.02 -32.82 15.95
C ILE A 633 -13.17 -31.41 15.40
N ASN A 634 -12.74 -30.41 16.19
CA ASN A 634 -12.62 -29.05 15.71
C ASN A 634 -11.60 -28.97 14.55
N ARG A 635 -12.01 -28.37 13.42
CA ARG A 635 -11.22 -28.26 12.20
C ARG A 635 -9.83 -27.65 12.43
N ASP A 636 -9.75 -26.54 13.15
CA ASP A 636 -8.49 -25.83 13.36
C ASP A 636 -7.55 -26.64 14.28
N LYS A 637 -8.11 -27.32 15.30
CA LYS A 637 -7.33 -28.25 16.15
C LYS A 637 -6.81 -29.44 15.35
N ASN A 638 -7.60 -29.96 14.40
CA ASN A 638 -7.18 -31.01 13.48
C ASN A 638 -6.03 -30.52 12.58
N GLY A 639 -6.13 -29.29 12.05
CA GLY A 639 -5.08 -28.62 11.30
C GLY A 639 -3.75 -28.58 12.05
N CYS A 640 -3.74 -28.08 13.29
CA CYS A 640 -2.54 -28.04 14.13
C CYS A 640 -1.94 -29.42 14.37
N LYS A 641 -2.78 -30.42 14.68
CA LYS A 641 -2.31 -31.79 14.90
C LYS A 641 -1.70 -32.41 13.65
N ASN A 642 -2.25 -32.12 12.49
CA ASN A 642 -1.69 -32.57 11.22
C ASN A 642 -0.40 -31.83 10.85
N ILE A 643 -0.31 -30.53 11.11
CA ILE A 643 0.94 -29.78 10.94
C ILE A 643 2.07 -30.41 11.79
N ARG A 644 1.80 -30.70 13.07
CA ARG A 644 2.75 -31.42 13.94
C ARG A 644 3.13 -32.79 13.37
N TYR A 645 2.15 -33.56 12.90
CA TYR A 645 2.38 -34.87 12.30
C TYR A 645 3.30 -34.78 11.08
N VAL A 646 3.01 -33.88 10.14
CA VAL A 646 3.81 -33.67 8.94
C VAL A 646 5.23 -33.23 9.30
N PHE A 647 5.37 -32.29 10.24
CA PHE A 647 6.68 -31.84 10.72
C PHE A 647 7.51 -32.97 11.35
N ASN A 648 6.91 -33.75 12.26
CA ASN A 648 7.61 -34.85 12.92
C ASN A 648 8.00 -35.96 11.94
N TYR A 649 7.13 -36.25 10.97
CA TYR A 649 7.43 -37.21 9.91
C TYR A 649 8.59 -36.73 9.03
N TYR A 650 8.59 -35.44 8.66
CA TYR A 650 9.69 -34.82 7.91
C TYR A 650 11.00 -34.88 8.70
N LYS A 651 10.98 -34.53 9.99
CA LYS A 651 12.16 -34.59 10.87
C LYS A 651 12.75 -36.00 11.00
N LYS A 652 11.90 -37.04 10.93
CA LYS A 652 12.34 -38.45 11.00
C LYS A 652 12.87 -38.98 9.67
N THR A 653 12.26 -38.59 8.54
CA THR A 653 12.44 -39.28 7.25
C THR A 653 13.07 -38.40 6.16
N GLY A 654 13.17 -37.10 6.38
CA GLY A 654 13.52 -36.10 5.36
C GLY A 654 12.46 -35.94 4.26
N LYS A 655 11.32 -36.63 4.35
CA LYS A 655 10.26 -36.64 3.33
C LYS A 655 8.92 -36.25 3.95
N ARG A 656 8.01 -35.74 3.12
CA ARG A 656 6.62 -35.43 3.53
C ARG A 656 5.76 -36.71 3.50
N PRO A 657 4.74 -36.90 4.36
CA PRO A 657 3.85 -38.06 4.26
C PRO A 657 3.05 -38.05 2.94
N GLU A 658 2.94 -39.20 2.26
CA GLU A 658 2.37 -39.29 0.89
C GLU A 658 0.97 -38.69 0.74
N ARG A 659 0.03 -39.02 1.65
CA ARG A 659 -1.34 -38.47 1.61
C ARG A 659 -1.41 -36.94 1.72
N PHE A 660 -0.35 -36.30 2.23
CA PHE A 660 -0.21 -34.85 2.37
C PHE A 660 0.59 -34.22 1.22
N ARG A 661 0.95 -34.97 0.18
CA ARG A 661 1.59 -34.48 -1.05
C ARG A 661 0.55 -34.23 -2.14
N ARG A 662 0.83 -33.29 -3.05
CA ARG A 662 -0.12 -32.85 -4.09
C ARG A 662 -0.28 -33.89 -5.20
N GLU A 663 0.75 -34.70 -5.42
CA GLU A 663 0.83 -35.77 -6.40
C GLU A 663 -0.09 -36.93 -6.02
N TYR A 664 -0.33 -37.16 -4.72
CA TYR A 664 -1.18 -38.24 -4.24
C TYR A 664 -2.66 -37.94 -4.50
N LYS A 665 -3.31 -38.73 -5.36
CA LYS A 665 -4.75 -38.66 -5.60
C LYS A 665 -5.49 -39.50 -4.56
N LEU A 666 -6.35 -38.86 -3.76
CA LEU A 666 -7.27 -39.60 -2.90
C LEU A 666 -8.35 -40.23 -3.76
N GLU A 667 -8.62 -41.52 -3.56
CA GLU A 667 -9.77 -42.18 -4.16
C GLU A 667 -11.05 -41.43 -3.74
N ARG A 668 -11.80 -40.94 -4.73
CA ARG A 668 -13.14 -40.43 -4.47
C ARG A 668 -14.01 -41.64 -4.18
N ILE A 669 -14.32 -41.87 -2.91
CA ILE A 669 -15.43 -42.74 -2.54
C ILE A 669 -16.66 -42.13 -3.24
N ALA A 670 -17.21 -42.83 -4.23
CA ALA A 670 -18.46 -42.46 -4.87
C ALA A 670 -19.50 -42.28 -3.76
N SER A 671 -20.24 -41.18 -3.79
CA SER A 671 -21.32 -40.95 -2.85
C SER A 671 -22.41 -41.97 -3.13
N THR A 672 -22.33 -43.15 -2.51
CA THR A 672 -23.50 -43.96 -2.23
C THR A 672 -24.42 -43.08 -1.39
N THR A 673 -25.60 -42.83 -1.92
CA THR A 673 -26.75 -42.26 -1.24
C THR A 673 -26.76 -42.67 0.24
N GLU A 674 -26.38 -41.74 1.13
CA GLU A 674 -26.43 -41.97 2.57
C GLU A 674 -27.90 -42.12 2.96
N THR A 675 -28.31 -43.36 3.21
CA THR A 675 -29.57 -43.70 3.85
C THR A 675 -29.64 -42.99 5.21
N LYS A 676 -30.79 -42.37 5.48
CA LYS A 676 -31.10 -41.72 6.76
C LYS A 676 -30.91 -42.73 7.89
N VAL A 677 -29.88 -42.57 8.70
CA VAL A 677 -29.79 -43.25 10.00
C VAL A 677 -30.29 -42.27 11.05
N GLU A 678 -31.43 -42.59 11.65
CA GLU A 678 -32.02 -41.85 12.75
C GLU A 678 -31.05 -41.75 13.92
N VAL A 679 -30.91 -40.54 14.45
CA VAL A 679 -30.22 -40.31 15.72
C VAL A 679 -31.13 -40.83 16.82
N VAL A 680 -30.80 -42.00 17.37
CA VAL A 680 -31.42 -42.51 18.60
C VAL A 680 -31.17 -41.48 19.71
N LYS A 681 -32.26 -40.88 20.21
CA LYS A 681 -32.26 -40.06 21.42
C LYS A 681 -31.83 -40.96 22.58
N CYS A 682 -30.74 -40.63 23.27
CA CYS A 682 -30.53 -41.15 24.61
C CYS A 682 -31.65 -40.60 25.51
N ALA A 683 -32.45 -41.52 26.05
CA ALA A 683 -33.44 -41.23 27.07
C ALA A 683 -32.73 -40.69 28.32
N ASN A 684 -33.40 -39.78 29.01
CA ASN A 684 -33.00 -39.24 30.30
C ASN A 684 -32.73 -40.36 31.31
N ALA A 685 -31.61 -40.25 32.01
CA ALA A 685 -31.43 -40.66 33.40
C ALA A 685 -30.44 -39.68 34.04
#